data_AF-A0A6H9LMM6-F1
#
_entry.id   AF-A0A6H9LMM6-F1
#
_cell.length_a   1.000
_cell.length_b   1.000
_cell.length_c   1.000
_cell.angle_alpha   90.00
_cell.angle_beta   90.00
_cell.angle_gamma   90.00
#
_symmetry.space_group_name_H-M   'P 1'
#
loop_
_entity.id
_entity.type
_entity.pdbx_description
1 polymer ?
#
loop_
_entity_poly.entity_id
_entity_poly.type
_entity_poly.pdbx_seq_one_letter_code
_entity_poly.pdbx_strand_id
1 'polypeptide(L)'
;MNTNRIWKIFILLFLVWSVTVSIGAAKAPLKTANPFPGDTGNLSLSPGPQTIDRVTHNRGNIITTVDNFGYIGGYSYYDLPSGEWPKNSGHDYIAEILYWVGATLPNGDTVVANTYDDFQAIQMPVNGTDEYQIYLSTDTNRFYDYDASDTVGLGDNRPAYGWRVWNSSTDSWEYNQKYSVLATGYQDGGPTSQQDSYYRFNDAALGTPLLGLEFTHTIYQWDFCYNEDFMFVLLNIENKSTNDYTDLAFGIYVDLDVGGPDGTGENGRLRDAVVYDTAAGWAYIYDVDGEDPGWNDKTGIMGTKFLETPGGNGMTAFRTDDWANLPDEDISRFELINSSQFDTPLAPTDQFYIQCTRGINLPAGSSVQVVYAIIAGADSTEFVENSEAVQTLYNANFVGPEPPKAPSLQVRAGDERVYLAWTDSSEASVDPLSSDNDFAGYKLYRSDDLGKTWGTINPDNENQCLDEDYYPLFDYPMTNPGDPMPHTYIDTGLYNGVEYWYSLVAYDTGDSVAGDVLQNGFGIPGTSPNVLKVTPRTNPAGFVEAASTVVHEYNGTLEPSEGIVYPTVFDATEMIDGDYEVTFADSSDATYWYLVNITTDDTLLANQTLTNAADPGLFDVAAGLRVVIEDADFIPPSMEQTSGSSTMEIGDWYGVAMNNFFGSGMEFSHERFRSTYELRYTTDSSLAAWALDGYYGSDYPVMVPFEAWNTTTNERVSLAIYELYVTNDTWDPWDLLVIVDYPYDSTQSVANASFPYDYGWMFAFDELTYNPQAGDVITLEGAALNSPNDVFKFTVDAISSSLASGELRDVKVVPNPYFVNYEPMVERTRSLNTAIQFINLPNKCSIRIY
;
A
#
# COMPACT_ATOMS: atom_id res chain seq x y z
N MET A 1 -67.59 -27.38 10.17
CA MET A 1 -68.14 -28.06 11.37
C MET A 1 -66.95 -28.26 12.30
N ASN A 2 -66.77 -27.70 13.50
CA ASN A 2 -67.56 -26.99 14.52
C ASN A 2 -66.61 -25.93 15.16
N THR A 3 -66.87 -24.62 15.14
CA THR A 3 -67.63 -23.78 16.11
C THR A 3 -67.16 -23.79 17.59
N ASN A 4 -66.39 -22.74 17.95
CA ASN A 4 -66.64 -21.70 18.98
C ASN A 4 -67.19 -22.04 20.39
N ARG A 5 -66.49 -21.54 21.44
CA ARG A 5 -66.93 -20.50 22.44
C ARG A 5 -65.89 -20.38 23.59
N ILE A 6 -65.14 -19.28 23.73
CA ILE A 6 -65.45 -17.97 24.37
C ILE A 6 -65.65 -18.04 25.89
N TRP A 7 -64.80 -17.34 26.65
CA TRP A 7 -65.21 -16.33 27.64
C TRP A 7 -64.18 -15.17 27.70
N LYS A 8 -64.73 -13.95 27.71
CA LYS A 8 -64.07 -12.63 27.68
C LYS A 8 -63.87 -12.09 29.11
N ILE A 9 -62.96 -11.13 29.28
CA ILE A 9 -63.23 -9.82 29.92
C ILE A 9 -62.24 -8.80 29.32
N PHE A 10 -62.78 -7.66 28.87
CA PHE A 10 -62.09 -6.46 28.39
C PHE A 10 -62.48 -5.31 29.34
N ILE A 11 -61.52 -4.50 29.79
CA ILE A 11 -61.75 -3.11 30.22
C ILE A 11 -60.67 -2.24 29.56
N LEU A 12 -61.17 -1.20 28.88
CA LEU A 12 -60.50 -0.16 28.11
C LEU A 12 -60.14 1.03 29.04
N LEU A 13 -58.97 1.69 28.87
CA LEU A 13 -58.84 3.12 28.53
C LEU A 13 -57.52 3.79 28.99
N PHE A 14 -57.05 4.67 28.09
CA PHE A 14 -56.09 5.78 28.22
C PHE A 14 -54.58 5.49 28.21
N LEU A 15 -54.01 5.52 27.00
CA LEU A 15 -52.59 5.84 26.75
C LEU A 15 -52.44 7.37 26.74
N VAL A 16 -51.71 7.91 27.71
CA VAL A 16 -51.09 9.24 27.64
C VAL A 16 -49.67 9.01 27.12
N TRP A 17 -49.35 9.58 25.97
CA TRP A 17 -47.98 9.61 25.43
C TRP A 17 -47.17 10.62 26.24
N SER A 18 -46.31 10.13 27.13
CA SER A 18 -45.17 10.88 27.64
C SER A 18 -43.96 10.55 26.77
N VAL A 19 -43.49 11.55 26.01
CA VAL A 19 -42.19 11.53 25.34
C VAL A 19 -41.12 11.56 26.44
N THR A 20 -40.54 10.41 26.76
CA THR A 20 -39.23 10.33 27.41
C THR A 20 -38.18 10.25 26.32
N VAL A 21 -37.37 11.30 26.21
CA VAL A 21 -36.08 11.29 25.52
C VAL A 21 -35.22 10.24 26.23
N SER A 22 -34.98 9.12 25.56
CA SER A 22 -34.01 8.13 26.01
C SER A 22 -32.61 8.72 25.81
N ILE A 23 -32.07 9.33 26.85
CA ILE A 23 -30.62 9.50 26.97
C ILE A 23 -30.06 8.07 27.04
N GLY A 24 -29.25 7.68 26.06
CA GLY A 24 -28.62 6.37 26.03
C GLY A 24 -27.81 6.17 27.31
N ALA A 25 -28.26 5.25 28.16
CA ALA A 25 -27.43 4.77 29.24
C ALA A 25 -26.30 3.95 28.62
N ALA A 26 -25.05 4.33 28.91
CA ALA A 26 -23.88 3.52 28.62
C ALA A 26 -24.14 2.08 29.06
N LYS A 27 -23.90 1.12 28.16
CA LYS A 27 -23.93 -0.31 28.50
C LYS A 27 -22.93 -0.52 29.64
N ALA A 28 -23.41 -0.97 30.80
CA ALA A 28 -22.53 -1.39 31.87
C ALA A 28 -21.61 -2.52 31.35
N PRO A 29 -20.31 -2.51 31.71
CA PRO A 29 -19.40 -3.57 31.31
C PRO A 29 -19.93 -4.93 31.77
N LEU A 30 -19.82 -5.93 30.88
CA LEU A 30 -20.19 -7.30 31.17
C LEU A 30 -19.34 -7.79 32.35
N LYS A 31 -20.00 -8.33 33.38
CA LYS A 31 -19.32 -9.02 34.48
C LYS A 31 -18.78 -10.35 33.93
N THR A 32 -17.48 -10.44 33.68
CA THR A 32 -16.84 -11.65 33.15
C THR A 32 -16.77 -12.73 34.23
N ALA A 33 -17.00 -13.98 33.82
CA ALA A 33 -16.73 -15.16 34.64
C ALA A 33 -15.21 -15.36 34.75
N ASN A 34 -14.78 -16.04 35.82
CA ASN A 34 -13.37 -16.34 36.10
C ASN A 34 -12.68 -16.96 34.87
N PRO A 35 -11.54 -16.44 34.38
CA PRO A 35 -11.16 -16.69 32.98
C PRO A 35 -10.52 -18.06 32.69
N PHE A 36 -10.02 -18.83 33.66
CA PHE A 36 -9.08 -19.92 33.34
C PHE A 36 -9.50 -21.33 33.83
N PRO A 37 -9.38 -22.39 32.99
CA PRO A 37 -9.57 -23.78 33.39
C PRO A 37 -8.25 -24.40 33.88
N GLY A 38 -8.09 -24.59 35.19
CA GLY A 38 -6.92 -25.26 35.75
C GLY A 38 -6.62 -24.89 37.20
N ASP A 39 -7.06 -23.71 37.62
CA ASP A 39 -6.88 -23.26 39.00
C ASP A 39 -7.75 -24.07 39.98
N THR A 40 -7.11 -24.94 40.73
CA THR A 40 -7.69 -25.64 41.89
C THR A 40 -7.03 -25.24 43.21
N GLY A 41 -6.26 -24.14 43.23
CA GLY A 41 -5.31 -23.88 44.30
C GLY A 41 -5.08 -22.40 44.61
N ASN A 42 -6.03 -21.79 45.32
CA ASN A 42 -5.80 -20.71 46.29
C ASN A 42 -5.18 -19.36 45.84
N LEU A 43 -4.91 -19.11 44.55
CA LEU A 43 -4.62 -17.76 44.03
C LEU A 43 -5.89 -17.13 43.48
N SER A 44 -6.80 -16.83 44.41
CA SER A 44 -8.05 -16.13 44.10
C SER A 44 -7.75 -14.67 43.73
N LEU A 45 -7.72 -14.35 42.44
CA LEU A 45 -7.92 -12.99 41.90
C LEU A 45 -9.26 -12.42 42.39
N SER A 46 -9.25 -11.84 43.59
CA SER A 46 -10.39 -11.16 44.18
C SER A 46 -9.95 -9.93 44.96
N PRO A 47 -10.18 -8.72 44.43
CA PRO A 47 -10.87 -8.44 43.17
C PRO A 47 -9.93 -8.62 41.98
N GLY A 48 -10.34 -9.35 40.93
CA GLY A 48 -9.63 -9.32 39.64
C GLY A 48 -9.61 -7.91 39.02
N PRO A 49 -8.78 -7.69 37.99
CA PRO A 49 -8.60 -6.37 37.36
C PRO A 49 -9.96 -5.77 36.97
N GLN A 50 -10.20 -4.52 37.38
CA GLN A 50 -11.52 -3.89 37.23
C GLN A 50 -11.93 -3.70 35.76
N THR A 51 -10.96 -3.68 34.84
CA THR A 51 -11.12 -3.53 33.39
C THR A 51 -9.91 -4.12 32.65
N ILE A 52 -10.09 -5.25 31.96
CA ILE A 52 -9.08 -5.78 31.03
C ILE A 52 -9.33 -5.16 29.65
N ASP A 53 -8.28 -4.59 29.06
CA ASP A 53 -8.24 -4.15 27.67
C ASP A 53 -7.07 -4.82 26.95
N ARG A 54 -7.24 -5.09 25.66
CA ARG A 54 -6.30 -5.87 24.84
C ARG A 54 -6.19 -5.31 23.43
N VAL A 55 -4.97 -5.31 22.90
CA VAL A 55 -4.66 -5.00 21.50
C VAL A 55 -3.78 -6.09 20.91
N THR A 56 -3.82 -6.22 19.59
CA THR A 56 -2.96 -7.13 18.84
C THR A 56 -1.94 -6.29 18.09
N HIS A 57 -0.66 -6.58 18.31
CA HIS A 57 0.43 -6.12 17.47
C HIS A 57 0.57 -7.07 16.29
N ASN A 58 0.48 -6.54 15.07
CA ASN A 58 0.34 -7.31 13.84
C ASN A 58 0.89 -6.60 12.59
N ARG A 59 1.81 -5.64 12.77
CA ARG A 59 2.50 -4.99 11.64
C ARG A 59 3.53 -5.92 11.04
N GLY A 60 4.57 -6.23 11.80
CA GLY A 60 5.66 -7.11 11.39
C GLY A 60 5.28 -8.58 11.39
N ASN A 61 6.32 -9.41 11.32
CA ASN A 61 6.22 -10.85 11.18
C ASN A 61 5.87 -11.56 12.51
N ILE A 62 6.06 -10.90 13.66
CA ILE A 62 5.57 -11.36 14.97
C ILE A 62 4.16 -10.82 15.22
N ILE A 63 3.15 -11.69 15.33
CA ILE A 63 1.81 -11.31 15.77
C ILE A 63 1.59 -11.69 17.23
N THR A 64 1.31 -10.72 18.10
CA THR A 64 1.04 -11.05 19.51
C THR A 64 -0.01 -10.14 20.15
N THR A 65 -0.73 -10.70 21.12
CA THR A 65 -1.72 -9.99 21.91
C THR A 65 -1.09 -9.47 23.20
N VAL A 66 -1.38 -8.21 23.52
CA VAL A 66 -0.89 -7.52 24.72
C VAL A 66 -2.07 -6.94 25.47
N ASP A 67 -2.02 -7.01 26.80
CA ASP A 67 -3.02 -6.39 27.66
C ASP A 67 -2.51 -5.18 28.46
N ASN A 68 -3.48 -4.48 29.04
CA ASN A 68 -3.30 -3.22 29.73
C ASN A 68 -2.70 -3.33 31.14
N PHE A 69 -2.25 -4.52 31.56
CA PHE A 69 -1.51 -4.68 32.81
C PHE A 69 -0.09 -5.20 32.60
N GLY A 70 0.32 -5.50 31.36
CA GLY A 70 1.71 -5.73 31.00
C GLY A 70 2.02 -7.13 30.48
N TYR A 71 1.00 -7.98 30.34
CA TYR A 71 1.16 -9.35 29.87
C TYR A 71 1.20 -9.40 28.34
N ILE A 72 2.12 -10.20 27.80
CA ILE A 72 2.34 -10.36 26.36
C ILE A 72 2.27 -11.86 26.05
N GLY A 73 1.42 -12.24 25.09
CA GLY A 73 1.13 -13.64 24.77
C GLY A 73 0.15 -14.30 25.75
N GLY A 74 0.06 -15.63 25.71
CA GLY A 74 -0.83 -16.45 26.54
C GLY A 74 -2.29 -16.47 26.12
N TYR A 75 -2.59 -16.02 24.91
CA TYR A 75 -3.96 -15.83 24.44
C TYR A 75 -4.41 -16.81 23.35
N SER A 76 -3.55 -17.76 22.95
CA SER A 76 -3.87 -18.79 21.95
C SER A 76 -5.10 -19.63 22.34
N TYR A 77 -5.30 -19.93 23.63
CA TYR A 77 -6.50 -20.61 24.15
C TYR A 77 -7.82 -19.84 23.93
N TYR A 78 -7.74 -18.54 23.67
CA TYR A 78 -8.87 -17.66 23.36
C TYR A 78 -8.99 -17.37 21.85
N ASP A 79 -8.28 -18.13 21.02
CA ASP A 79 -8.19 -17.92 19.57
C ASP A 79 -7.65 -16.53 19.21
N LEU A 80 -6.68 -16.02 19.98
CA LEU A 80 -5.96 -14.78 19.72
C LEU A 80 -4.46 -15.06 19.53
N PRO A 81 -3.75 -14.26 18.70
CA PRO A 81 -2.32 -14.46 18.46
C PRO A 81 -1.48 -14.34 19.72
N SER A 82 -0.46 -15.17 19.81
CA SER A 82 0.35 -15.39 21.01
C SER A 82 1.82 -15.56 20.62
N GLY A 83 2.38 -14.56 19.93
CA GLY A 83 3.71 -14.65 19.35
C GLY A 83 3.74 -15.55 18.12
N GLU A 84 2.74 -15.39 17.25
CA GLU A 84 2.70 -16.10 15.97
C GLU A 84 3.85 -15.64 15.07
N TRP A 85 4.66 -16.58 14.57
CA TRP A 85 5.77 -16.28 13.68
C TRP A 85 6.12 -17.47 12.74
N PRO A 86 6.35 -17.24 11.44
CA PRO A 86 6.06 -16.02 10.70
C PRO A 86 4.56 -15.67 10.75
N LYS A 87 4.23 -14.42 10.42
CA LYS A 87 2.85 -13.92 10.39
C LYS A 87 1.98 -14.81 9.51
N ASN A 88 0.81 -15.18 10.00
CA ASN A 88 -0.17 -16.07 9.36
C ASN A 88 0.24 -17.55 9.22
N SER A 89 1.37 -17.98 9.80
CA SER A 89 1.76 -19.40 9.86
C SER A 89 0.82 -20.24 10.73
N GLY A 90 0.10 -19.62 11.67
CA GLY A 90 -0.65 -20.31 12.72
C GLY A 90 0.24 -20.99 13.77
N HIS A 91 1.51 -20.59 13.86
CA HIS A 91 2.51 -21.11 14.81
C HIS A 91 2.74 -20.09 15.94
N ASP A 92 2.05 -20.23 17.07
CA ASP A 92 2.22 -19.40 18.27
C ASP A 92 3.38 -19.91 19.15
N TYR A 93 4.28 -19.01 19.58
CA TYR A 93 5.47 -19.36 20.39
C TYR A 93 5.42 -18.86 21.84
N ILE A 94 4.66 -17.79 22.13
CA ILE A 94 4.66 -17.17 23.45
C ILE A 94 3.55 -17.77 24.29
N ALA A 95 3.92 -18.57 25.29
CA ALA A 95 3.00 -18.93 26.37
C ALA A 95 2.82 -17.73 27.28
N GLU A 96 3.88 -17.22 27.90
CA GLU A 96 3.78 -16.15 28.89
C GLU A 96 5.04 -15.26 28.90
N ILE A 97 4.87 -13.94 28.77
CA ILE A 97 5.91 -12.97 29.14
C ILE A 97 5.38 -12.06 30.25
N LEU A 98 6.08 -12.07 31.39
CA LEU A 98 5.71 -11.40 32.62
C LEU A 98 6.87 -10.59 33.21
N TYR A 99 6.55 -9.62 34.06
CA TYR A 99 7.52 -8.81 34.79
C TYR A 99 7.42 -9.11 36.27
N TRP A 100 8.56 -9.37 36.89
CA TRP A 100 8.68 -9.53 38.33
C TRP A 100 9.54 -8.41 38.89
N VAL A 101 9.04 -7.69 39.88
CA VAL A 101 9.79 -6.64 40.56
C VAL A 101 9.74 -6.86 42.04
N GLY A 102 10.90 -6.96 42.67
CA GLY A 102 11.02 -7.27 44.09
C GLY A 102 11.90 -6.31 44.85
N ALA A 103 11.57 -6.13 46.13
CA ALA A 103 12.34 -5.35 47.08
C ALA A 103 12.17 -5.88 48.50
N THR A 104 13.08 -5.48 49.39
CA THR A 104 12.85 -5.60 50.84
C THR A 104 12.26 -4.29 51.36
N LEU A 105 11.08 -4.37 51.97
CA LEU A 105 10.37 -3.25 52.56
C LEU A 105 11.07 -2.77 53.85
N PRO A 106 10.80 -1.54 54.34
CA PRO A 106 11.41 -1.02 55.57
C PRO A 106 11.11 -1.82 56.84
N ASN A 107 10.03 -2.62 56.83
CA ASN A 107 9.68 -3.53 57.93
C ASN A 107 10.49 -4.84 57.91
N GLY A 108 11.30 -5.07 56.87
CA GLY A 108 12.11 -6.27 56.67
C GLY A 108 11.42 -7.36 55.84
N ASP A 109 10.19 -7.15 55.38
CA ASP A 109 9.49 -8.11 54.53
C ASP A 109 10.03 -8.04 53.10
N THR A 110 10.18 -9.20 52.47
CA THR A 110 10.51 -9.33 51.06
C THR A 110 9.21 -9.48 50.27
N VAL A 111 9.04 -8.64 49.25
CA VAL A 111 7.84 -8.62 48.41
C VAL A 111 8.25 -8.66 46.94
N VAL A 112 7.51 -9.41 46.12
CA VAL A 112 7.64 -9.41 44.67
C VAL A 112 6.27 -9.10 44.07
N ALA A 113 6.17 -8.00 43.34
CA ALA A 113 5.00 -7.69 42.53
C ALA A 113 5.19 -8.28 41.12
N ASN A 114 4.14 -8.92 40.58
CA ASN A 114 4.18 -9.53 39.26
C ASN A 114 2.96 -9.20 38.39
N THR A 115 3.17 -9.14 37.08
CA THR A 115 2.17 -8.66 36.10
C THR A 115 0.88 -9.48 36.06
N TYR A 116 0.92 -10.74 36.49
CA TYR A 116 -0.23 -11.65 36.45
C TYR A 116 -1.18 -11.41 37.64
N ASP A 117 -0.63 -11.25 38.85
CA ASP A 117 -1.43 -11.18 40.09
C ASP A 117 -1.61 -9.76 40.66
N ASP A 118 -0.56 -8.95 40.59
CA ASP A 118 -0.41 -7.77 41.46
C ASP A 118 -0.62 -6.45 40.72
N PHE A 119 -0.41 -6.45 39.41
CA PHE A 119 -0.57 -5.27 38.59
C PHE A 119 -1.99 -5.12 38.03
N GLN A 120 -2.39 -3.87 37.85
CA GLN A 120 -3.64 -3.53 37.15
C GLN A 120 -3.47 -2.24 36.36
N ALA A 121 -4.22 -2.11 35.28
CA ALA A 121 -4.30 -0.88 34.52
C ALA A 121 -4.71 0.30 35.41
N ILE A 122 -4.15 1.48 35.12
CA ILE A 122 -4.55 2.73 35.73
C ILE A 122 -5.06 3.72 34.68
N GLN A 123 -5.80 4.71 35.16
CA GLN A 123 -6.40 5.73 34.32
C GLN A 123 -5.33 6.65 33.70
N MET A 124 -5.51 6.93 32.42
CA MET A 124 -4.69 7.83 31.63
C MET A 124 -5.27 9.24 31.61
N PRO A 125 -4.49 10.30 31.90
CA PRO A 125 -4.97 11.68 31.92
C PRO A 125 -5.07 12.32 30.51
N VAL A 126 -5.33 11.54 29.45
CA VAL A 126 -5.24 12.02 28.05
C VAL A 126 -6.36 13.01 27.71
N ASN A 127 -7.62 12.70 28.03
CA ASN A 127 -8.80 13.47 27.58
C ASN A 127 -9.79 13.87 28.68
N GLY A 128 -9.42 13.74 29.97
CA GLY A 128 -10.29 14.12 31.09
C GLY A 128 -11.54 13.23 31.29
N THR A 129 -11.66 12.14 30.53
CA THR A 129 -12.59 11.03 30.76
C THR A 129 -11.76 9.76 30.88
N ASP A 130 -11.49 9.37 32.12
CA ASP A 130 -10.50 8.37 32.47
C ASP A 130 -10.81 6.95 31.96
N GLU A 131 -10.07 6.47 30.95
CA GLU A 131 -10.26 5.13 30.39
C GLU A 131 -8.98 4.28 30.54
N TYR A 132 -9.11 3.11 31.18
CA TYR A 132 -8.09 2.08 31.44
C TYR A 132 -7.63 1.35 30.17
N GLN A 133 -7.54 2.06 29.04
CA GLN A 133 -7.39 1.48 27.72
C GLN A 133 -5.95 1.51 27.22
N ILE A 134 -5.67 0.64 26.27
CA ILE A 134 -4.43 0.67 25.48
C ILE A 134 -4.65 1.59 24.29
N TYR A 135 -3.79 2.59 24.17
CA TYR A 135 -3.77 3.52 23.05
C TYR A 135 -2.96 2.90 21.92
N LEU A 136 -3.58 2.67 20.76
CA LEU A 136 -2.93 2.05 19.60
C LEU A 136 -2.81 3.08 18.47
N SER A 137 -1.60 3.23 17.93
CA SER A 137 -1.32 4.24 16.90
C SER A 137 -2.12 4.10 15.61
N THR A 138 -2.58 2.89 15.32
CA THR A 138 -3.23 2.52 14.07
C THR A 138 -4.76 2.55 14.15
N ASP A 139 -5.34 2.79 15.34
CA ASP A 139 -6.78 2.72 15.55
C ASP A 139 -7.41 4.13 15.63
N THR A 140 -8.05 4.55 14.55
CA THR A 140 -8.78 5.83 14.47
C THR A 140 -10.07 5.84 15.31
N ASN A 141 -10.55 4.68 15.77
CA ASN A 141 -11.81 4.53 16.49
C ASN A 141 -11.65 4.26 17.99
N ARG A 142 -10.47 3.82 18.44
CA ARG A 142 -10.19 3.40 19.84
C ARG A 142 -9.33 4.41 20.61
N PHE A 143 -9.40 5.68 20.17
CA PHE A 143 -8.89 6.90 20.80
C PHE A 143 -7.37 7.14 20.75
N TYR A 144 -6.91 7.74 19.66
CA TYR A 144 -6.25 9.05 19.65
C TYR A 144 -6.92 9.81 18.50
N ASP A 145 -7.55 10.95 18.77
CA ASP A 145 -8.13 11.79 17.71
C ASP A 145 -6.93 12.45 17.02
N TYR A 146 -6.36 11.74 16.03
CA TYR A 146 -5.37 12.31 15.14
C TYR A 146 -6.03 13.51 14.45
N ASP A 147 -5.81 14.69 15.02
CA ASP A 147 -6.24 15.95 14.44
C ASP A 147 -5.23 16.33 13.36
N ALA A 148 -5.57 16.03 12.11
CA ALA A 148 -4.83 16.44 10.93
C ALA A 148 -4.64 17.96 10.80
N SER A 149 -5.27 18.77 11.67
CA SER A 149 -5.17 20.23 11.74
C SER A 149 -4.43 20.79 12.98
N ASP A 150 -3.86 19.96 13.87
CA ASP A 150 -3.08 20.43 15.04
C ASP A 150 -1.68 20.95 14.63
N THR A 151 -1.63 22.10 13.96
CA THR A 151 -0.43 22.68 13.31
C THR A 151 0.57 23.38 14.25
N VAL A 152 0.57 23.08 15.56
CA VAL A 152 1.78 23.29 16.39
C VAL A 152 2.54 21.97 16.63
N GLY A 153 1.96 20.85 16.18
CA GLY A 153 2.62 19.69 15.59
C GLY A 153 2.47 19.73 14.06
N LEU A 154 3.48 20.24 13.35
CA LEU A 154 3.43 20.39 11.90
C LEU A 154 3.77 19.07 11.19
N GLY A 155 2.80 18.16 11.14
CA GLY A 155 2.80 16.99 10.26
C GLY A 155 2.40 17.41 8.85
N ASP A 156 3.42 17.56 8.00
CA ASP A 156 3.31 17.75 6.56
C ASP A 156 4.23 16.69 5.93
N ASN A 157 3.76 15.43 5.87
CA ASN A 157 4.60 14.24 5.61
C ASN A 157 5.84 14.14 6.52
N ARG A 158 5.70 14.44 7.82
CA ARG A 158 6.81 14.38 8.79
C ARG A 158 6.39 13.70 10.10
N PRO A 159 6.80 12.44 10.35
CA PRO A 159 6.56 11.75 11.63
C PRO A 159 7.53 12.19 12.75
N ALA A 160 8.26 13.29 12.55
CA ALA A 160 9.41 13.68 13.36
C ALA A 160 9.15 13.95 14.85
N TYR A 161 7.94 14.35 15.24
CA TYR A 161 7.67 14.63 16.65
C TYR A 161 7.40 13.36 17.46
N GLY A 162 7.30 12.18 16.83
CA GLY A 162 6.99 10.94 17.52
C GLY A 162 5.66 11.01 18.29
N TRP A 163 5.40 9.99 19.10
CA TRP A 163 4.24 9.95 19.99
C TRP A 163 4.44 10.90 21.15
N ARG A 164 3.36 11.57 21.58
CA ARG A 164 3.34 12.23 22.88
C ARG A 164 3.46 11.14 23.94
N VAL A 165 4.53 11.14 24.70
CA VAL A 165 4.71 10.32 25.90
C VAL A 165 4.41 11.19 27.12
N TRP A 166 3.71 10.63 28.09
CA TRP A 166 3.46 11.33 29.35
C TRP A 166 4.77 11.46 30.11
N ASN A 167 5.23 12.70 30.34
CA ASN A 167 6.34 12.98 31.22
C ASN A 167 5.80 13.26 32.63
N SER A 168 5.94 12.27 33.52
CA SER A 168 5.47 12.38 34.90
C SER A 168 6.26 13.40 35.74
N SER A 169 7.47 13.77 35.33
CA SER A 169 8.27 14.80 35.99
C SER A 169 7.79 16.22 35.66
N THR A 170 7.23 16.43 34.47
CA THR A 170 6.71 17.74 34.03
C THR A 170 5.19 17.83 34.06
N ASP A 171 4.50 16.73 34.39
CA ASP A 171 3.02 16.60 34.39
C ASP A 171 2.42 17.04 33.04
N SER A 172 3.12 16.68 31.95
CA SER A 172 2.79 17.14 30.61
C SER A 172 3.12 16.09 29.54
N TRP A 173 2.46 16.21 28.40
CA TRP A 173 2.75 15.41 27.23
C TRP A 173 3.94 15.98 26.48
N GLU A 174 4.99 15.18 26.34
CA GLU A 174 6.20 15.53 25.60
C GLU A 174 6.32 14.63 24.38
N TYR A 175 6.71 15.22 23.25
CA TYR A 175 6.93 14.51 22.01
C TYR A 175 8.22 13.67 22.09
N ASN A 176 8.15 12.39 21.75
CA ASN A 176 9.32 11.55 21.55
C ASN A 176 10.12 12.10 20.38
N GLN A 177 11.17 12.85 20.67
CA GLN A 177 11.95 13.50 19.64
C GLN A 177 12.86 12.47 18.95
N LYS A 178 12.51 12.04 17.72
CA LYS A 178 13.34 11.17 16.89
C LYS A 178 14.09 12.02 15.85
N TYR A 179 15.42 11.98 15.89
CA TYR A 179 16.30 12.84 15.09
C TYR A 179 17.34 12.04 14.34
N SER A 180 17.71 12.52 13.15
CA SER A 180 18.88 12.00 12.46
C SER A 180 20.12 12.38 13.25
N VAL A 181 20.86 11.39 13.74
CA VAL A 181 22.16 11.60 14.40
C VAL A 181 23.25 12.06 13.42
N LEU A 182 22.96 12.02 12.11
CA LEU A 182 23.88 12.41 11.05
C LEU A 182 23.82 13.91 10.72
N ALA A 183 22.76 14.61 11.17
CA ALA A 183 22.59 16.05 10.94
C ALA A 183 22.95 16.89 12.19
N THR A 184 23.52 18.07 11.97
CA THR A 184 23.87 19.02 13.05
C THR A 184 22.68 19.89 13.52
N GLY A 185 21.49 19.70 12.95
CA GLY A 185 20.22 20.35 13.32
C GLY A 185 19.05 19.37 13.27
N TYR A 186 17.85 19.79 13.72
CA TYR A 186 16.62 18.99 13.62
C TYR A 186 16.39 18.60 12.15
N GLN A 187 16.55 17.32 11.83
CA GLN A 187 16.12 16.68 10.59
C GLN A 187 15.42 15.37 11.00
N ASP A 188 14.31 15.06 10.34
CA ASP A 188 13.54 13.83 10.56
C ASP A 188 14.49 12.63 10.46
N GLY A 189 14.50 11.79 11.49
CA GLY A 189 15.57 10.83 11.66
C GLY A 189 15.56 9.65 10.71
N GLY A 190 14.38 9.25 10.26
CA GLY A 190 14.12 7.92 9.73
C GLY A 190 12.84 7.37 10.33
N PRO A 191 12.37 6.19 9.89
CA PRO A 191 10.99 5.77 10.04
C PRO A 191 10.60 5.65 11.51
N THR A 192 9.43 6.17 11.84
CA THR A 192 8.76 5.82 13.09
C THR A 192 8.24 4.39 12.99
N SER A 193 8.11 3.73 14.13
CA SER A 193 7.34 2.48 14.23
C SER A 193 5.97 2.65 13.60
N GLN A 194 5.53 1.61 12.90
CA GLN A 194 4.27 1.60 12.16
C GLN A 194 3.09 1.13 13.01
N GLN A 195 3.38 0.54 14.17
CA GLN A 195 2.41 0.28 15.22
C GLN A 195 3.06 0.45 16.58
N ASP A 196 2.38 1.23 17.41
CA ASP A 196 2.79 1.62 18.74
C ASP A 196 1.61 1.38 19.66
N SER A 197 1.88 0.76 20.81
CA SER A 197 0.89 0.72 21.89
C SER A 197 1.41 1.45 23.11
N TYR A 198 0.52 2.16 23.80
CA TYR A 198 0.87 2.90 25.02
C TYR A 198 -0.18 2.69 26.11
N TYR A 199 0.27 2.30 27.30
CA TYR A 199 -0.60 2.12 28.47
C TYR A 199 0.18 2.24 29.80
N ARG A 200 -0.56 2.32 30.91
CA ARG A 200 -0.04 2.50 32.26
C ARG A 200 -0.72 1.54 33.23
N PHE A 201 0.07 1.00 34.15
CA PHE A 201 -0.41 0.07 35.17
C PHE A 201 0.39 0.22 36.47
N ASN A 202 -0.16 -0.26 37.59
CA ASN A 202 0.51 -0.20 38.89
C ASN A 202 0.27 -1.46 39.73
N ASP A 203 1.09 -1.66 40.74
CA ASP A 203 1.12 -2.86 41.60
C ASP A 203 0.08 -2.83 42.73
N ALA A 204 -1.11 -2.29 42.44
CA ALA A 204 -2.16 -2.07 43.42
C ALA A 204 -3.45 -2.84 43.12
N ALA A 205 -3.38 -3.98 42.42
CA ALA A 205 -4.56 -4.77 41.98
C ALA A 205 -5.60 -5.00 43.09
N LEU A 206 -5.14 -5.24 44.33
CA LEU A 206 -6.02 -5.45 45.49
C LEU A 206 -6.48 -4.16 46.19
N GLY A 207 -6.27 -3.00 45.56
CA GLY A 207 -6.64 -1.67 46.05
C GLY A 207 -5.62 -1.02 47.00
N THR A 208 -4.50 -1.69 47.29
CA THR A 208 -3.36 -1.13 48.04
C THR A 208 -2.06 -1.51 47.32
N PRO A 209 -1.14 -0.55 47.08
CA PRO A 209 0.13 -0.86 46.41
C PRO A 209 1.04 -1.75 47.27
N LEU A 210 1.73 -2.71 46.64
CA LEU A 210 2.72 -3.58 47.28
C LEU A 210 4.05 -2.86 47.52
N LEU A 211 4.65 -2.39 46.44
CA LEU A 211 5.88 -1.59 46.37
C LEU A 211 5.57 -0.12 46.01
N GLY A 212 4.38 0.19 45.48
CA GLY A 212 4.01 1.55 45.07
C GLY A 212 4.70 1.98 43.79
N LEU A 213 4.75 1.06 42.82
CA LEU A 213 5.38 1.26 41.53
C LEU A 213 4.34 1.50 40.44
N GLU A 214 4.64 2.44 39.56
CA GLU A 214 3.83 2.73 38.38
C GLU A 214 4.66 2.49 37.13
N PHE A 215 4.06 1.79 36.17
CA PHE A 215 4.69 1.42 34.91
C PHE A 215 4.02 2.19 33.79
N THR A 216 4.86 2.69 32.89
CA THR A 216 4.46 3.06 31.53
C THR A 216 5.04 2.02 30.59
N HIS A 217 4.21 1.46 29.73
CA HIS A 217 4.57 0.41 28.78
C HIS A 217 4.30 0.88 27.37
N THR A 218 5.35 0.83 26.55
CA THR A 218 5.32 1.20 25.15
C THR A 218 5.87 0.05 24.32
N ILE A 219 5.17 -0.31 23.24
CA ILE A 219 5.66 -1.29 22.25
C ILE A 219 5.86 -0.57 20.93
N TYR A 220 6.92 -0.93 20.19
CA TYR A 220 7.17 -0.49 18.83
C TYR A 220 7.32 -1.68 17.88
N GLN A 221 6.65 -1.60 16.74
CA GLN A 221 6.73 -2.60 15.67
C GLN A 221 6.82 -1.95 14.28
N TRP A 222 7.54 -2.61 13.37
CA TRP A 222 7.72 -2.25 11.96
C TRP A 222 7.37 -3.46 11.07
N ASP A 223 7.32 -3.25 9.75
CA ASP A 223 7.07 -4.29 8.74
C ASP A 223 8.09 -4.24 7.58
N PHE A 224 9.27 -3.66 7.82
CA PHE A 224 10.33 -3.67 6.81
C PHE A 224 11.16 -4.93 7.00
N CYS A 225 11.66 -5.48 5.90
CA CYS A 225 12.47 -6.69 5.87
C CYS A 225 13.55 -6.79 6.95
N TYR A 226 14.31 -5.73 7.20
CA TYR A 226 15.41 -5.78 8.19
C TYR A 226 14.92 -5.71 9.66
N ASN A 227 13.61 -5.49 9.88
CA ASN A 227 13.04 -5.27 11.22
C ASN A 227 11.61 -5.80 11.44
N GLU A 228 11.16 -6.74 10.61
CA GLU A 228 9.84 -7.34 10.73
C GLU A 228 9.79 -8.48 11.78
N ASP A 229 10.94 -9.11 12.09
CA ASP A 229 11.05 -10.27 13.01
C ASP A 229 11.37 -9.89 14.45
N PHE A 230 11.18 -8.63 14.83
CA PHE A 230 11.31 -8.21 16.22
C PHE A 230 10.41 -7.03 16.57
N MET A 231 10.16 -6.87 17.86
CA MET A 231 9.47 -5.71 18.43
C MET A 231 10.16 -5.26 19.71
N PHE A 232 10.06 -3.97 20.01
CA PHE A 232 10.67 -3.38 21.20
C PHE A 232 9.62 -3.14 22.27
N VAL A 233 10.03 -3.36 23.50
CA VAL A 233 9.22 -3.10 24.69
C VAL A 233 9.98 -2.18 25.63
N LEU A 234 9.40 -1.02 25.91
CA LEU A 234 9.96 0.01 26.77
C LEU A 234 9.11 0.12 28.02
N LEU A 235 9.76 -0.05 29.17
CA LEU A 235 9.15 0.10 30.48
C LEU A 235 9.80 1.27 31.21
N ASN A 236 9.01 2.28 31.54
CA ASN A 236 9.42 3.31 32.50
C ASN A 236 8.74 3.02 33.84
N ILE A 237 9.57 2.75 34.86
CA ILE A 237 9.15 2.33 36.19
C ILE A 237 9.37 3.51 37.15
N GLU A 238 8.28 4.07 37.65
CA GLU A 238 8.31 5.16 38.61
C GLU A 238 7.97 4.68 40.03
N ASN A 239 8.76 5.11 41.01
CA ASN A 239 8.46 4.88 42.42
C ASN A 239 7.54 5.98 42.95
N LYS A 240 6.24 5.70 43.04
CA LYS A 240 5.22 6.59 43.61
C LYS A 240 5.06 6.41 45.13
N SER A 241 5.82 5.51 45.75
CA SER A 241 5.78 5.28 47.19
C SER A 241 6.54 6.36 47.97
N THR A 242 6.53 6.26 49.31
CA THR A 242 7.37 7.07 50.20
C THR A 242 8.69 6.38 50.59
N ASN A 243 8.94 5.17 50.07
CA ASN A 243 10.11 4.36 50.41
C ASN A 243 11.21 4.56 49.37
N ASP A 244 12.46 4.64 49.83
CA ASP A 244 13.62 4.55 48.96
C ASP A 244 14.01 3.07 48.81
N TYR A 245 14.07 2.58 47.57
CA TYR A 245 14.55 1.23 47.28
C TYR A 245 16.01 1.28 46.86
N THR A 246 16.91 0.75 47.69
CA THR A 246 18.36 0.77 47.40
C THR A 246 18.89 -0.54 46.78
N ASP A 247 18.06 -1.58 46.75
CA ASP A 247 18.38 -2.91 46.22
C ASP A 247 17.11 -3.54 45.60
N LEU A 248 16.50 -2.81 44.67
CA LEU A 248 15.37 -3.33 43.88
C LEU A 248 15.92 -4.32 42.84
N ALA A 249 15.15 -5.36 42.55
CA ALA A 249 15.44 -6.33 41.49
C ALA A 249 14.27 -6.41 40.50
N PHE A 250 14.60 -6.52 39.22
CA PHE A 250 13.67 -6.67 38.11
C PHE A 250 14.02 -7.94 37.33
N GLY A 251 13.01 -8.71 36.93
CA GLY A 251 13.15 -9.87 36.06
C GLY A 251 12.10 -9.88 34.95
N ILE A 252 12.53 -10.20 33.74
CA ILE A 252 11.62 -10.61 32.66
C ILE A 252 11.49 -12.13 32.77
N TYR A 253 10.32 -12.59 33.19
CA TYR A 253 9.95 -14.00 33.12
C TYR A 253 9.43 -14.30 31.72
N VAL A 254 9.98 -15.35 31.11
CA VAL A 254 9.67 -15.75 29.75
C VAL A 254 9.45 -17.25 29.72
N ASP A 255 8.27 -17.63 29.25
CA ASP A 255 7.86 -18.99 28.99
C ASP A 255 7.39 -19.07 27.54
N LEU A 256 8.16 -19.74 26.70
CA LEU A 256 7.86 -19.89 25.29
C LEU A 256 7.59 -21.36 25.07
N ASP A 257 6.32 -21.72 24.89
CA ASP A 257 5.89 -23.08 24.55
C ASP A 257 6.16 -23.29 23.05
N VAL A 258 7.41 -23.60 22.68
CA VAL A 258 7.73 -23.84 21.27
C VAL A 258 7.04 -25.13 20.85
N GLY A 259 6.10 -25.03 19.91
CA GLY A 259 5.21 -26.14 19.55
C GLY A 259 3.93 -26.19 20.39
N GLY A 260 3.07 -25.19 20.22
CA GLY A 260 1.85 -24.98 21.01
C GLY A 260 0.79 -26.10 20.99
N PRO A 261 -0.48 -25.80 21.36
CA PRO A 261 -1.50 -26.82 21.55
C PRO A 261 -1.88 -27.56 20.24
N ASP A 262 -1.60 -28.86 20.14
CA ASP A 262 -1.81 -29.69 18.93
C ASP A 262 -3.25 -30.23 18.76
N GLY A 263 -4.20 -29.70 19.54
CA GLY A 263 -5.59 -30.20 19.59
C GLY A 263 -5.75 -31.57 20.27
N THR A 264 -4.65 -32.23 20.66
CA THR A 264 -4.60 -33.47 21.44
C THR A 264 -3.82 -33.36 22.76
N GLY A 265 -3.12 -32.24 23.00
CA GLY A 265 -2.41 -31.88 24.23
C GLY A 265 -1.43 -30.72 24.02
N GLU A 266 -0.64 -30.41 25.06
CA GLU A 266 0.45 -29.43 25.07
C GLU A 266 1.80 -30.18 25.03
N ASN A 267 2.09 -30.86 23.92
CA ASN A 267 3.23 -31.79 23.85
C ASN A 267 4.52 -31.17 23.28
N GLY A 268 4.45 -30.09 22.48
CA GLY A 268 5.65 -29.51 21.83
C GLY A 268 6.67 -28.97 22.82
N ARG A 269 6.19 -28.24 23.85
CA ARG A 269 7.02 -27.70 24.94
C ARG A 269 7.93 -28.70 25.67
N LEU A 270 7.62 -30.01 25.62
CA LEU A 270 8.38 -31.04 26.31
C LEU A 270 9.80 -31.25 25.74
N ARG A 271 10.09 -30.65 24.59
CA ARG A 271 11.37 -30.73 23.90
C ARG A 271 12.10 -29.38 23.87
N ASP A 272 11.65 -28.42 24.66
CA ASP A 272 12.20 -27.08 24.70
C ASP A 272 13.55 -27.03 25.42
N ALA A 273 14.44 -26.21 24.86
CA ALA A 273 15.73 -25.91 25.45
C ALA A 273 16.02 -24.41 25.38
N VAL A 274 16.72 -23.94 26.41
CA VAL A 274 17.08 -22.53 26.58
C VAL A 274 18.54 -22.29 26.21
N VAL A 275 18.82 -21.22 25.48
CA VAL A 275 20.18 -20.72 25.21
C VAL A 275 20.24 -19.24 25.55
N TYR A 276 21.39 -18.77 26.04
CA TYR A 276 21.59 -17.36 26.36
C TYR A 276 23.05 -16.92 26.13
N ASP A 277 23.23 -15.62 25.91
CA ASP A 277 24.53 -14.96 25.91
C ASP A 277 24.52 -13.78 26.90
N THR A 278 25.44 -13.81 27.87
CA THR A 278 25.50 -12.81 28.93
C THR A 278 26.11 -11.49 28.49
N ALA A 279 27.02 -11.51 27.51
CA ALA A 279 27.69 -10.33 27.01
C ALA A 279 26.79 -9.56 26.04
N ALA A 280 26.04 -10.29 25.21
CA ALA A 280 25.10 -9.73 24.25
C ALA A 280 23.70 -9.49 24.85
N GLY A 281 23.39 -10.06 26.02
CA GLY A 281 22.18 -9.76 26.79
C GLY A 281 20.90 -10.41 26.26
N TRP A 282 21.01 -11.45 25.43
CA TRP A 282 19.87 -12.17 24.85
C TRP A 282 19.74 -13.59 25.38
N ALA A 283 18.52 -14.12 25.28
CA ALA A 283 18.17 -15.52 25.52
C ALA A 283 17.03 -15.94 24.59
N TYR A 284 16.92 -17.22 24.28
CA TYR A 284 15.83 -17.78 23.48
C TYR A 284 15.49 -19.21 23.90
N ILE A 285 14.30 -19.65 23.50
CA ILE A 285 13.84 -21.04 23.59
C ILE A 285 13.66 -21.58 22.17
N TYR A 286 13.98 -22.87 21.99
CA TYR A 286 13.82 -23.60 20.74
C TYR A 286 13.47 -25.08 21.02
N ASP A 287 12.81 -25.73 20.06
CA ASP A 287 12.64 -27.19 20.08
C ASP A 287 13.94 -27.87 19.61
N VAL A 288 14.47 -28.82 20.40
CA VAL A 288 15.75 -29.45 20.10
C VAL A 288 15.78 -30.36 18.86
N ASP A 289 14.62 -30.85 18.44
CA ASP A 289 14.46 -31.66 17.23
C ASP A 289 13.98 -30.81 16.05
N GLY A 290 13.49 -29.58 16.32
CA GLY A 290 13.00 -28.61 15.34
C GLY A 290 11.63 -28.97 14.76
N GLU A 291 10.87 -29.80 15.46
CA GLU A 291 9.61 -30.38 14.99
C GLU A 291 8.56 -30.36 16.11
N ASP A 292 7.41 -29.75 15.85
CA ASP A 292 6.23 -29.88 16.71
C ASP A 292 5.25 -30.94 16.14
N PRO A 293 4.70 -31.85 16.96
CA PRO A 293 3.73 -32.86 16.49
C PRO A 293 2.44 -32.29 15.87
N GLY A 294 2.08 -31.05 16.20
CA GLY A 294 0.93 -30.31 15.70
C GLY A 294 1.21 -29.39 14.50
N TRP A 295 2.48 -29.19 14.14
CA TRP A 295 2.91 -28.36 13.00
C TRP A 295 3.47 -29.26 11.88
N ASN A 296 3.29 -28.83 10.62
CA ASN A 296 3.77 -29.59 9.44
C ASN A 296 5.14 -29.11 8.93
N ASP A 297 5.62 -27.99 9.48
CA ASP A 297 6.87 -27.34 9.13
C ASP A 297 7.82 -27.29 10.34
N LYS A 298 9.06 -26.87 10.10
CA LYS A 298 10.04 -26.72 11.18
C LYS A 298 9.66 -25.57 12.11
N THR A 299 9.92 -25.77 13.40
CA THR A 299 9.83 -24.69 14.40
C THR A 299 10.96 -23.70 14.19
N GLY A 300 10.68 -22.40 14.36
CA GLY A 300 11.69 -21.36 14.52
C GLY A 300 12.19 -21.26 15.95
N ILE A 301 12.77 -20.11 16.27
CA ILE A 301 13.29 -19.73 17.59
C ILE A 301 12.67 -18.39 17.97
N MET A 302 12.30 -18.24 19.25
CA MET A 302 11.87 -16.95 19.80
C MET A 302 12.55 -16.68 21.14
N GLY A 303 12.77 -15.42 21.44
CA GLY A 303 13.50 -15.01 22.63
C GLY A 303 13.45 -13.53 22.90
N THR A 304 14.24 -13.10 23.88
CA THR A 304 14.30 -11.72 24.34
C THR A 304 15.73 -11.21 24.49
N LYS A 305 15.90 -9.89 24.34
CA LYS A 305 17.18 -9.20 24.52
C LYS A 305 17.03 -7.95 25.39
N PHE A 306 17.82 -7.83 26.46
CA PHE A 306 17.98 -6.55 27.17
C PHE A 306 18.79 -5.56 26.33
N LEU A 307 18.25 -4.35 26.18
CA LEU A 307 18.88 -3.25 25.45
C LEU A 307 19.30 -2.12 26.40
N GLU A 308 18.44 -1.84 27.38
CA GLU A 308 18.72 -0.91 28.48
C GLU A 308 18.21 -1.48 29.80
N THR A 309 19.00 -1.32 30.84
CA THR A 309 18.66 -1.72 32.21
C THR A 309 19.00 -0.59 33.17
N PRO A 310 18.30 -0.48 34.32
CA PRO A 310 18.54 0.59 35.27
C PRO A 310 20.00 0.65 35.72
N GLY A 311 20.60 1.84 35.64
CA GLY A 311 22.00 2.06 36.01
C GLY A 311 23.03 1.44 35.06
N GLY A 312 22.62 0.86 33.93
CA GLY A 312 23.51 0.13 33.02
C GLY A 312 24.02 -1.19 33.62
N ASN A 313 23.25 -1.79 34.52
CA ASN A 313 23.64 -3.00 35.25
C ASN A 313 23.76 -4.24 34.34
N GLY A 314 23.10 -4.23 33.19
CA GLY A 314 23.00 -5.36 32.27
C GLY A 314 22.22 -6.53 32.85
N MET A 315 22.39 -7.70 32.24
CA MET A 315 21.88 -8.96 32.78
C MET A 315 22.77 -9.42 33.94
N THR A 316 22.26 -9.31 35.17
CA THR A 316 23.02 -9.65 36.39
C THR A 316 22.87 -11.10 36.80
N ALA A 317 21.81 -11.76 36.34
CA ALA A 317 21.56 -13.19 36.50
C ALA A 317 20.70 -13.71 35.36
N PHE A 318 20.81 -15.01 35.10
CA PHE A 318 19.97 -15.77 34.19
C PHE A 318 19.49 -17.02 34.91
N ARG A 319 18.18 -17.16 35.08
CA ARG A 319 17.59 -18.29 35.81
C ARG A 319 16.73 -19.12 34.87
N THR A 320 16.80 -20.44 34.99
CA THR A 320 15.94 -21.36 34.22
C THR A 320 15.68 -22.61 35.04
N ASP A 321 14.47 -23.14 34.95
CA ASP A 321 14.07 -24.41 35.54
C ASP A 321 12.93 -25.02 34.70
N ASP A 322 12.54 -26.24 35.03
CA ASP A 322 11.27 -26.81 34.57
C ASP A 322 10.11 -25.96 35.10
N TRP A 323 9.13 -25.65 34.26
CA TRP A 323 7.95 -24.85 34.61
C TRP A 323 7.25 -25.34 35.88
N ALA A 324 7.21 -26.67 36.10
CA ALA A 324 6.60 -27.25 37.30
C ALA A 324 7.32 -26.89 38.63
N ASN A 325 8.53 -26.33 38.55
CA ASN A 325 9.33 -25.90 39.70
C ASN A 325 9.26 -24.38 39.95
N LEU A 326 8.46 -23.62 39.20
CA LEU A 326 8.31 -22.18 39.39
C LEU A 326 7.81 -21.89 40.83
N PRO A 327 8.46 -20.97 41.58
CA PRO A 327 8.07 -20.71 42.95
C PRO A 327 6.83 -19.80 43.06
N ASP A 328 5.96 -20.11 44.02
CA ASP A 328 4.73 -19.37 44.29
C ASP A 328 4.88 -18.28 45.38
N GLU A 329 5.98 -18.28 46.14
CA GLU A 329 6.17 -17.41 47.30
C GLU A 329 7.14 -16.26 47.02
N ASP A 330 6.82 -15.04 47.48
CA ASP A 330 7.61 -13.82 47.26
C ASP A 330 9.09 -13.96 47.60
N ILE A 331 9.40 -14.62 48.72
CA ILE A 331 10.79 -14.77 49.15
C ILE A 331 11.60 -15.60 48.14
N SER A 332 11.02 -16.67 47.60
CA SER A 332 11.67 -17.54 46.63
C SER A 332 11.74 -16.88 45.25
N ARG A 333 10.70 -16.15 44.84
CA ARG A 333 10.73 -15.32 43.62
C ARG A 333 11.80 -14.23 43.71
N PHE A 334 11.93 -13.57 44.87
CA PHE A 334 12.95 -12.56 45.09
C PHE A 334 14.37 -13.14 45.06
N GLU A 335 14.57 -14.35 45.63
CA GLU A 335 15.84 -15.08 45.52
C GLU A 335 16.20 -15.44 44.06
N LEU A 336 15.21 -15.59 43.18
CA LEU A 336 15.46 -15.77 41.74
C LEU A 336 15.98 -14.48 41.10
N ILE A 337 15.24 -13.37 41.23
CA ILE A 337 15.53 -12.11 40.52
C ILE A 337 16.64 -11.28 41.17
N ASN A 338 16.82 -11.34 42.50
CA ASN A 338 17.91 -10.68 43.22
C ASN A 338 19.14 -11.61 43.34
N SER A 339 19.57 -12.18 42.22
CA SER A 339 20.67 -13.16 42.16
C SER A 339 21.86 -12.69 41.31
N SER A 340 23.00 -13.35 41.47
CA SER A 340 24.14 -13.25 40.53
C SER A 340 24.43 -14.58 39.84
N GLN A 341 23.47 -15.50 39.85
CA GLN A 341 23.60 -16.84 39.31
C GLN A 341 23.22 -16.85 37.83
N PHE A 342 24.02 -17.57 37.04
CA PHE A 342 23.73 -17.89 35.64
C PHE A 342 23.58 -19.41 35.57
N ASP A 343 22.35 -19.86 35.42
CA ASP A 343 22.01 -21.27 35.36
C ASP A 343 22.51 -21.91 34.07
N THR A 344 22.98 -23.14 34.15
CA THR A 344 23.33 -23.91 32.96
C THR A 344 22.07 -24.41 32.27
N PRO A 345 21.97 -24.37 30.93
CA PRO A 345 20.84 -24.94 30.21
C PRO A 345 20.51 -26.37 30.66
N LEU A 346 19.22 -26.68 30.79
CA LEU A 346 18.77 -28.00 31.21
C LEU A 346 18.66 -28.96 30.02
N ALA A 347 18.46 -30.24 30.33
CA ALA A 347 18.00 -31.17 29.32
C ALA A 347 16.58 -30.78 28.86
N PRO A 348 16.17 -31.14 27.62
CA PRO A 348 14.89 -30.73 27.07
C PRO A 348 13.70 -31.06 27.99
N THR A 349 12.90 -30.05 28.29
CA THR A 349 11.68 -30.10 29.10
C THR A 349 10.91 -28.78 28.89
N ASP A 350 9.74 -28.67 29.50
CA ASP A 350 8.97 -27.43 29.58
C ASP A 350 9.74 -26.38 30.40
N GLN A 351 10.53 -25.53 29.73
CA GLN A 351 11.51 -24.63 30.37
C GLN A 351 11.13 -23.17 30.23
N PHE A 352 11.05 -22.47 31.37
CA PHE A 352 11.04 -21.02 31.39
C PHE A 352 12.47 -20.47 31.57
N TYR A 353 12.64 -19.18 31.29
CA TYR A 353 13.80 -18.44 31.79
C TYR A 353 13.43 -17.08 32.40
N ILE A 354 14.34 -16.55 33.22
CA ILE A 354 14.24 -15.21 33.80
C ILE A 354 15.54 -14.45 33.55
N GLN A 355 15.47 -13.40 32.74
CA GLN A 355 16.56 -12.44 32.60
C GLN A 355 16.45 -11.40 33.72
N CYS A 356 17.45 -11.35 34.60
CA CYS A 356 17.39 -10.57 35.82
C CYS A 356 18.35 -9.37 35.78
N THR A 357 17.92 -8.24 36.34
CA THR A 357 18.78 -7.09 36.65
C THR A 357 18.50 -6.60 38.08
N ARG A 358 19.54 -6.52 38.92
CA ARG A 358 19.42 -6.26 40.36
C ARG A 358 20.30 -5.12 40.84
N GLY A 359 20.19 -4.75 42.11
CA GLY A 359 20.97 -3.65 42.70
C GLY A 359 20.49 -2.29 42.21
N ILE A 360 19.21 -2.21 41.83
CA ILE A 360 18.61 -0.99 41.30
C ILE A 360 18.34 -0.06 42.47
N ASN A 361 18.92 1.15 42.41
CA ASN A 361 18.63 2.21 43.36
C ASN A 361 17.54 3.12 42.78
N LEU A 362 16.34 3.03 43.35
CA LEU A 362 15.14 3.76 42.96
C LEU A 362 14.56 4.55 44.15
N PRO A 363 15.04 5.78 44.39
CA PRO A 363 14.51 6.66 45.43
C PRO A 363 13.02 7.01 45.18
N ALA A 364 12.32 7.40 46.25
CA ALA A 364 10.94 7.86 46.16
C ALA A 364 10.81 9.05 45.17
N GLY A 365 9.82 8.98 44.28
CA GLY A 365 9.55 9.97 43.23
C GLY A 365 10.52 9.96 42.06
N SER A 366 11.41 8.98 41.96
CA SER A 366 12.32 8.80 40.82
C SER A 366 11.82 7.71 39.88
N SER A 367 12.34 7.70 38.65
CA SER A 367 12.04 6.70 37.62
C SER A 367 13.29 6.05 37.07
N VAL A 368 13.16 4.82 36.60
CA VAL A 368 14.18 4.07 35.84
C VAL A 368 13.56 3.45 34.61
N GLN A 369 14.38 3.15 33.61
CA GLN A 369 13.94 2.52 32.37
C GLN A 369 14.50 1.10 32.23
N VAL A 370 13.67 0.22 31.68
CA VAL A 370 14.07 -1.08 31.12
C VAL A 370 13.62 -1.09 29.67
N VAL A 371 14.53 -1.41 28.75
CA VAL A 371 14.19 -1.63 27.34
C VAL A 371 14.66 -3.02 26.94
N TYR A 372 13.78 -3.78 26.30
CA TYR A 372 14.10 -5.08 25.75
C TYR A 372 13.42 -5.26 24.39
N ALA A 373 13.84 -6.28 23.64
CA ALA A 373 13.17 -6.70 22.42
C ALA A 373 12.69 -8.14 22.52
N ILE A 374 11.58 -8.45 21.85
CA ILE A 374 11.14 -9.81 21.51
C ILE A 374 11.62 -10.07 20.08
N ILE A 375 12.28 -11.19 19.86
CA ILE A 375 13.02 -11.49 18.64
C ILE A 375 12.63 -12.89 18.18
N ALA A 376 12.36 -13.06 16.89
CA ALA A 376 12.20 -14.34 16.24
C ALA A 376 13.32 -14.59 15.21
N GLY A 377 13.46 -15.84 14.79
CA GLY A 377 14.27 -16.23 13.64
C GLY A 377 14.09 -17.71 13.31
N ALA A 378 14.35 -18.10 12.07
CA ALA A 378 14.16 -19.49 11.63
C ALA A 378 15.17 -20.44 12.28
N ASP A 379 16.35 -19.92 12.62
CA ASP A 379 17.38 -20.66 13.34
C ASP A 379 18.25 -19.75 14.22
N SER A 380 19.25 -20.35 14.87
CA SER A 380 20.13 -19.63 15.79
C SER A 380 21.01 -18.57 15.12
N THR A 381 21.29 -18.70 13.82
CA THR A 381 22.08 -17.72 13.07
C THR A 381 21.23 -16.48 12.84
N GLU A 382 20.04 -16.65 12.30
CA GLU A 382 19.11 -15.55 12.03
C GLU A 382 18.69 -14.83 13.31
N PHE A 383 18.39 -15.57 14.40
CA PHE A 383 18.09 -14.94 15.70
C PHE A 383 19.24 -14.03 16.18
N VAL A 384 20.50 -14.44 15.98
CA VAL A 384 21.67 -13.63 16.37
C VAL A 384 21.81 -12.41 15.47
N GLU A 385 21.58 -12.54 14.17
CA GLU A 385 21.57 -11.41 13.22
C GLU A 385 20.47 -10.41 13.57
N ASN A 386 19.25 -10.87 13.84
CA ASN A 386 18.13 -10.05 14.30
C ASN A 386 18.44 -9.38 15.65
N SER A 387 19.10 -10.08 16.58
CA SER A 387 19.60 -9.50 17.84
C SER A 387 20.61 -8.36 17.61
N GLU A 388 21.51 -8.49 16.65
CA GLU A 388 22.45 -7.43 16.27
C GLU A 388 21.74 -6.25 15.60
N ALA A 389 20.76 -6.50 14.74
CA ALA A 389 19.92 -5.49 14.11
C ALA A 389 19.12 -4.68 15.14
N VAL A 390 18.48 -5.36 16.10
CA VAL A 390 17.78 -4.74 17.24
C VAL A 390 18.69 -3.79 18.00
N GLN A 391 19.93 -4.19 18.31
CA GLN A 391 20.87 -3.35 19.05
C GLN A 391 21.28 -2.11 18.23
N THR A 392 21.49 -2.30 16.93
CA THR A 392 21.85 -1.23 16.00
C THR A 392 20.73 -0.20 15.93
N LEU A 393 19.49 -0.66 15.74
CA LEU A 393 18.31 0.20 15.67
C LEU A 393 18.05 0.92 17.01
N TYR A 394 18.21 0.23 18.16
CA TYR A 394 18.12 0.86 19.47
C TYR A 394 19.16 1.98 19.65
N ASN A 395 20.43 1.71 19.33
CA ASN A 395 21.51 2.70 19.43
C ASN A 395 21.31 3.91 18.50
N ALA A 396 20.58 3.70 17.40
CA ALA A 396 20.18 4.75 16.47
C ALA A 396 18.92 5.52 16.93
N ASN A 397 18.37 5.25 18.11
CA ASN A 397 17.09 5.79 18.59
C ASN A 397 15.90 5.39 17.71
N PHE A 398 15.88 4.11 17.31
CA PHE A 398 14.84 3.51 16.47
C PHE A 398 14.75 4.12 15.06
N VAL A 399 15.90 4.54 14.53
CA VAL A 399 16.06 5.13 13.20
C VAL A 399 16.81 4.15 12.29
N GLY A 400 16.25 3.85 11.13
CA GLY A 400 16.88 3.06 10.07
C GLY A 400 16.52 3.58 8.67
N PRO A 401 16.88 2.85 7.60
CA PRO A 401 16.45 3.17 6.24
C PRO A 401 14.94 2.91 6.04
N GLU A 402 14.31 3.61 5.09
CA GLU A 402 12.86 3.49 4.84
C GLU A 402 12.59 3.28 3.33
N PRO A 403 11.73 2.32 2.94
CA PRO A 403 11.31 2.20 1.55
C PRO A 403 10.58 3.46 1.06
N PRO A 404 10.36 3.64 -0.25
CA PRO A 404 9.57 4.75 -0.75
C PRO A 404 8.19 4.78 -0.07
N LYS A 405 7.69 5.98 0.21
CA LYS A 405 6.42 6.16 0.92
C LYS A 405 5.32 5.27 0.34
N ALA A 406 4.64 4.52 1.20
CA ALA A 406 3.57 3.61 0.76
C ALA A 406 2.50 4.33 -0.08
N PRO A 407 2.16 3.84 -1.28
CA PRO A 407 1.15 4.46 -2.13
C PRO A 407 -0.26 4.25 -1.55
N SER A 408 -1.18 5.17 -1.82
CA SER A 408 -2.60 4.98 -1.45
C SER A 408 -3.31 4.21 -2.55
N LEU A 409 -3.68 2.96 -2.27
CA LEU A 409 -4.42 2.10 -3.19
C LEU A 409 -5.92 2.40 -3.10
N GLN A 410 -6.60 2.37 -4.24
CA GLN A 410 -8.06 2.41 -4.37
C GLN A 410 -8.51 1.19 -5.18
N VAL A 411 -9.65 0.61 -4.81
CA VAL A 411 -10.22 -0.56 -5.50
C VAL A 411 -11.71 -0.41 -5.74
N ARG A 412 -12.15 -0.83 -6.93
CA ARG A 412 -13.57 -0.93 -7.30
C ARG A 412 -13.87 -2.34 -7.80
N ALA A 413 -14.88 -2.96 -7.19
CA ALA A 413 -15.39 -4.26 -7.62
C ALA A 413 -16.13 -4.13 -8.96
N GLY A 414 -15.83 -5.02 -9.90
CA GLY A 414 -16.61 -5.24 -11.11
C GLY A 414 -17.08 -6.70 -11.24
N ASP A 415 -17.74 -7.00 -12.36
CA ASP A 415 -18.14 -8.35 -12.71
C ASP A 415 -16.92 -9.18 -13.16
N GLU A 416 -16.57 -10.19 -12.36
CA GLU A 416 -15.41 -11.09 -12.57
C GLU A 416 -14.06 -10.35 -12.66
N ARG A 417 -13.97 -9.15 -12.09
CA ARG A 417 -12.79 -8.28 -12.16
C ARG A 417 -12.73 -7.27 -11.02
N VAL A 418 -11.56 -6.66 -10.85
CA VAL A 418 -11.30 -5.53 -9.95
C VAL A 418 -10.55 -4.45 -10.71
N TYR A 419 -10.96 -3.20 -10.50
CA TYR A 419 -10.25 -2.02 -10.97
C TYR A 419 -9.42 -1.47 -9.82
N LEU A 420 -8.12 -1.27 -10.04
CA LEU A 420 -7.18 -0.73 -9.07
C LEU A 420 -6.58 0.56 -9.60
N ALA A 421 -6.50 1.58 -8.75
CA ALA A 421 -5.83 2.84 -9.01
C ALA A 421 -5.04 3.28 -7.78
N TRP A 422 -3.98 4.06 -7.95
CA TRP A 422 -3.18 4.53 -6.81
C TRP A 422 -2.56 5.91 -7.04
N THR A 423 -2.13 6.53 -5.95
CA THR A 423 -1.42 7.81 -5.94
C THR A 423 0.06 7.66 -6.27
N ASP A 424 0.67 8.69 -6.84
CA ASP A 424 2.09 8.81 -7.20
C ASP A 424 3.02 9.21 -6.02
N SER A 425 2.52 9.18 -4.78
CA SER A 425 3.24 9.72 -3.61
C SER A 425 4.59 9.05 -3.35
N SER A 426 4.79 7.82 -3.85
CA SER A 426 6.05 7.07 -3.73
C SER A 426 7.14 7.62 -4.64
N GLU A 427 6.80 8.10 -5.83
CA GLU A 427 7.75 8.57 -6.86
C GLU A 427 8.47 9.86 -6.44
N ALA A 428 7.86 10.66 -5.56
CA ALA A 428 8.45 11.87 -5.00
C ALA A 428 9.06 11.66 -3.59
N SER A 429 9.08 10.41 -3.10
CA SER A 429 9.63 10.08 -1.79
C SER A 429 11.14 10.31 -1.74
N VAL A 430 11.63 10.75 -0.59
CA VAL A 430 13.07 10.94 -0.34
C VAL A 430 13.40 10.13 0.91
N ASP A 431 14.38 9.23 0.82
CA ASP A 431 14.83 8.45 1.97
C ASP A 431 15.40 9.43 3.03
N PRO A 432 14.93 9.37 4.28
CA PRO A 432 15.32 10.31 5.34
C PRO A 432 16.76 10.12 5.86
N LEU A 433 17.34 8.94 5.68
CA LEU A 433 18.70 8.60 6.10
C LEU A 433 19.74 9.04 5.05
N SER A 434 19.50 8.79 3.77
CA SER A 434 20.41 9.15 2.67
C SER A 434 20.13 10.52 2.05
N SER A 435 18.90 11.03 2.18
CA SER A 435 18.39 12.23 1.51
C SER A 435 18.29 12.13 -0.02
N ASP A 436 18.34 10.92 -0.57
CA ASP A 436 18.19 10.66 -2.00
C ASP A 436 16.74 10.23 -2.32
N ASN A 437 16.28 10.48 -3.55
CA ASN A 437 15.08 9.85 -4.11
C ASN A 437 15.56 8.68 -4.97
N ASP A 438 15.29 7.48 -4.49
CA ASP A 438 15.76 6.21 -5.01
C ASP A 438 14.60 5.27 -5.36
N PHE A 439 13.38 5.81 -5.54
CA PHE A 439 12.23 5.06 -6.01
C PHE A 439 12.58 4.29 -7.30
N ALA A 440 12.21 3.01 -7.36
CA ALA A 440 12.59 2.10 -8.43
C ALA A 440 11.40 1.46 -9.16
N GLY A 441 10.20 1.48 -8.58
CA GLY A 441 9.01 0.95 -9.26
C GLY A 441 7.91 0.49 -8.30
N TYR A 442 6.90 -0.15 -8.89
CA TYR A 442 5.77 -0.74 -8.17
C TYR A 442 5.61 -2.22 -8.46
N LYS A 443 5.23 -3.01 -7.44
CA LYS A 443 4.72 -4.37 -7.59
C LYS A 443 3.31 -4.46 -7.00
N LEU A 444 2.42 -5.23 -7.64
CA LEU A 444 1.10 -5.52 -7.10
C LEU A 444 0.95 -7.01 -6.80
N TYR A 445 0.58 -7.32 -5.57
CA TYR A 445 0.32 -8.66 -5.09
C TYR A 445 -1.17 -8.88 -4.85
N ARG A 446 -1.61 -10.14 -4.96
CA ARG A 446 -2.98 -10.55 -4.66
C ARG A 446 -2.98 -11.76 -3.75
N SER A 447 -3.76 -11.67 -2.68
CA SER A 447 -4.08 -12.80 -1.83
C SER A 447 -5.49 -13.30 -2.11
N ASP A 448 -5.57 -14.62 -2.26
CA ASP A 448 -6.82 -15.38 -2.46
C ASP A 448 -7.28 -16.08 -1.15
N ASP A 449 -6.56 -15.89 -0.04
CA ASP A 449 -6.71 -16.61 1.23
C ASP A 449 -6.76 -15.69 2.47
N LEU A 450 -7.20 -14.43 2.27
CA LEU A 450 -7.37 -13.40 3.31
C LEU A 450 -6.05 -12.91 3.93
N GLY A 451 -5.02 -12.78 3.09
CA GLY A 451 -3.73 -12.23 3.45
C GLY A 451 -2.77 -13.22 4.10
N LYS A 452 -3.05 -14.54 4.05
CA LYS A 452 -2.12 -15.55 4.57
C LYS A 452 -0.92 -15.71 3.65
N THR A 453 -1.18 -15.78 2.35
CA THR A 453 -0.18 -15.74 1.30
C THR A 453 -0.52 -14.65 0.29
N TRP A 454 0.49 -14.13 -0.40
CA TRP A 454 0.35 -13.07 -1.41
C TRP A 454 0.52 -13.57 -2.84
N GLY A 455 0.27 -14.86 -3.04
CA GLY A 455 0.33 -15.52 -4.34
C GLY A 455 1.14 -16.81 -4.28
N THR A 456 1.78 -17.15 -5.39
CA THR A 456 2.74 -18.26 -5.42
C THR A 456 4.10 -17.74 -4.97
N ILE A 457 4.72 -18.43 -4.01
CA ILE A 457 6.07 -18.10 -3.54
C ILE A 457 7.03 -18.05 -4.73
N ASN A 458 7.81 -16.98 -4.79
CA ASN A 458 8.90 -16.81 -5.74
C ASN A 458 10.18 -17.41 -5.10
N PRO A 459 10.67 -18.57 -5.57
CA PRO A 459 11.89 -19.17 -5.04
C PRO A 459 13.16 -18.38 -5.41
N ASP A 460 13.07 -17.47 -6.38
CA ASP A 460 14.15 -16.61 -6.83
C ASP A 460 14.06 -15.24 -6.11
N ASN A 461 14.29 -15.24 -4.79
CA ASN A 461 14.37 -14.02 -3.98
C ASN A 461 15.81 -13.48 -3.84
N GLU A 462 16.75 -13.97 -4.66
CA GLU A 462 18.15 -13.52 -4.65
C GLU A 462 18.25 -11.99 -4.92
N ASN A 463 18.87 -11.27 -3.99
CA ASN A 463 19.03 -9.79 -3.99
C ASN A 463 17.76 -8.98 -3.66
N GLN A 464 16.77 -9.59 -2.98
CA GLN A 464 15.70 -8.86 -2.31
C GLN A 464 15.95 -8.85 -0.80
N CYS A 465 15.37 -7.88 -0.08
CA CYS A 465 15.51 -7.84 1.37
C CYS A 465 14.53 -8.76 2.11
N LEU A 466 13.47 -9.25 1.46
CA LEU A 466 12.46 -10.11 2.10
C LEU A 466 12.95 -11.55 2.31
N ASP A 467 12.56 -12.14 3.44
CA ASP A 467 12.73 -13.57 3.68
C ASP A 467 11.93 -14.43 2.69
N GLU A 468 10.70 -14.01 2.38
CA GLU A 468 9.83 -14.65 1.40
C GLU A 468 9.16 -13.60 0.50
N ASP A 469 9.28 -13.78 -0.82
CA ASP A 469 8.58 -12.97 -1.82
C ASP A 469 7.66 -13.86 -2.68
N TYR A 470 6.73 -13.23 -3.39
CA TYR A 470 5.72 -13.89 -4.23
C TYR A 470 5.82 -13.39 -5.68
N TYR A 471 5.29 -14.16 -6.62
CA TYR A 471 5.13 -13.65 -7.98
C TYR A 471 4.03 -12.58 -8.01
N PRO A 472 4.34 -11.31 -8.36
CA PRO A 472 3.34 -10.27 -8.39
C PRO A 472 2.46 -10.40 -9.64
N LEU A 473 1.27 -9.81 -9.61
CA LEU A 473 0.40 -9.66 -10.78
C LEU A 473 1.04 -8.79 -11.86
N PHE A 474 1.82 -7.80 -11.45
CA PHE A 474 2.71 -7.02 -12.30
C PHE A 474 3.94 -6.55 -11.54
N ASP A 475 4.99 -6.27 -12.28
CA ASP A 475 6.19 -5.57 -11.84
C ASP A 475 6.45 -4.43 -12.85
N TYR A 476 6.33 -3.19 -12.39
CA TYR A 476 6.52 -1.97 -13.18
C TYR A 476 7.79 -1.25 -12.73
N PRO A 477 8.97 -1.63 -13.26
CA PRO A 477 10.22 -0.98 -12.93
C PRO A 477 10.35 0.36 -13.65
N MET A 478 10.82 1.37 -12.92
CA MET A 478 11.26 2.63 -13.49
C MET A 478 12.60 2.42 -14.21
N THR A 479 12.63 2.68 -15.52
CA THR A 479 13.83 2.43 -16.33
C THR A 479 14.85 3.55 -16.19
N ASN A 480 14.40 4.80 -16.23
CA ASN A 480 15.22 5.98 -15.95
C ASN A 480 14.50 6.91 -14.96
N PRO A 481 15.24 7.65 -14.12
CA PRO A 481 14.66 8.63 -13.21
C PRO A 481 13.73 9.62 -13.94
N GLY A 482 12.47 9.65 -13.53
CA GLY A 482 11.43 10.53 -14.08
C GLY A 482 10.68 9.98 -15.29
N ASP A 483 10.92 8.73 -15.69
CA ASP A 483 10.06 8.06 -16.68
C ASP A 483 8.62 7.95 -16.15
N PRO A 484 7.58 8.16 -16.98
CA PRO A 484 6.18 8.09 -16.55
C PRO A 484 5.82 6.67 -16.11
N MET A 485 5.07 6.54 -15.01
CA MET A 485 4.69 5.27 -14.40
C MET A 485 3.20 4.97 -14.56
N PRO A 486 2.81 3.69 -14.72
CA PRO A 486 1.40 3.31 -14.66
C PRO A 486 0.81 3.52 -13.27
N HIS A 487 -0.43 4.03 -13.19
CA HIS A 487 -1.15 4.22 -11.92
C HIS A 487 -2.48 3.47 -11.83
N THR A 488 -2.73 2.56 -12.78
CA THR A 488 -3.96 1.78 -12.83
C THR A 488 -3.73 0.36 -13.31
N TYR A 489 -4.53 -0.57 -12.80
CA TYR A 489 -4.52 -1.98 -13.22
C TYR A 489 -5.93 -2.58 -13.16
N ILE A 490 -6.24 -3.51 -14.07
CA ILE A 490 -7.52 -4.22 -14.08
C ILE A 490 -7.23 -5.72 -13.94
N ASP A 491 -7.50 -6.27 -12.77
CA ASP A 491 -7.40 -7.72 -12.54
C ASP A 491 -8.68 -8.40 -13.03
N THR A 492 -8.56 -9.45 -13.87
CA THR A 492 -9.69 -10.10 -14.55
C THR A 492 -9.68 -11.61 -14.34
N GLY A 493 -10.81 -12.26 -14.60
CA GLY A 493 -10.94 -13.71 -14.43
C GLY A 493 -11.16 -14.12 -12.96
N LEU A 494 -11.66 -13.19 -12.15
CA LEU A 494 -11.95 -13.40 -10.74
C LEU A 494 -13.33 -14.03 -10.54
N TYR A 495 -13.52 -14.69 -9.41
CA TYR A 495 -14.81 -15.25 -9.04
C TYR A 495 -15.63 -14.25 -8.24
N ASN A 496 -16.83 -13.94 -8.72
CA ASN A 496 -17.78 -13.13 -7.96
C ASN A 496 -18.13 -13.77 -6.61
N GLY A 497 -18.21 -12.93 -5.57
CA GLY A 497 -18.55 -13.34 -4.21
C GLY A 497 -17.38 -13.87 -3.38
N VAL A 498 -16.18 -13.98 -3.95
CA VAL A 498 -14.92 -14.28 -3.25
C VAL A 498 -14.25 -12.97 -2.83
N GLU A 499 -13.77 -12.87 -1.59
CA GLU A 499 -12.99 -11.71 -1.12
C GLU A 499 -11.53 -11.89 -1.53
N TYR A 500 -10.99 -10.91 -2.24
CA TYR A 500 -9.59 -10.84 -2.66
C TYR A 500 -8.93 -9.67 -1.94
N TRP A 501 -7.68 -9.82 -1.54
CA TRP A 501 -6.89 -8.74 -0.97
C TRP A 501 -5.76 -8.38 -1.93
N TYR A 502 -5.43 -7.10 -2.01
CA TYR A 502 -4.39 -6.56 -2.86
C TYR A 502 -3.42 -5.74 -2.02
N SER A 503 -2.13 -5.91 -2.27
CA SER A 503 -1.06 -5.10 -1.69
C SER A 503 -0.22 -4.53 -2.81
N LEU A 504 -0.25 -3.21 -2.95
CA LEU A 504 0.62 -2.47 -3.84
C LEU A 504 1.86 -2.07 -3.04
N VAL A 505 3.05 -2.39 -3.50
CA VAL A 505 4.29 -1.99 -2.82
C VAL A 505 5.11 -1.13 -3.77
N ALA A 506 5.64 -0.03 -3.24
CA ALA A 506 6.74 0.68 -3.86
C ALA A 506 8.06 0.11 -3.33
N TYR A 507 9.07 0.08 -4.19
CA TYR A 507 10.41 -0.38 -3.84
C TYR A 507 11.47 0.57 -4.38
N ASP A 508 12.64 0.58 -3.76
CA ASP A 508 13.77 1.44 -4.12
C ASP A 508 14.91 0.67 -4.82
N THR A 509 15.99 1.38 -5.17
CA THR A 509 17.21 0.78 -5.72
C THR A 509 18.25 0.40 -4.65
N GLY A 510 17.98 0.69 -3.38
CA GLY A 510 18.97 0.77 -2.31
C GLY A 510 19.97 1.91 -2.52
N ASP A 511 20.74 2.22 -1.47
CA ASP A 511 21.79 3.23 -1.54
C ASP A 511 22.99 2.94 -0.61
N SER A 512 24.08 3.70 -0.78
CA SER A 512 25.34 3.46 -0.05
C SER A 512 25.30 3.71 1.46
N VAL A 513 24.26 4.39 1.95
CA VAL A 513 23.98 4.75 3.34
C VAL A 513 22.88 3.86 3.92
N ALA A 514 21.78 3.68 3.19
CA ALA A 514 20.63 2.85 3.58
C ALA A 514 20.91 1.34 3.49
N GLY A 515 21.73 0.93 2.52
CA GLY A 515 22.09 -0.47 2.29
C GLY A 515 21.32 -1.11 1.14
N ASP A 516 20.76 -2.29 1.39
CA ASP A 516 20.05 -3.11 0.39
C ASP A 516 18.73 -2.49 -0.06
N VAL A 517 18.16 -3.02 -1.14
CA VAL A 517 16.85 -2.63 -1.68
C VAL A 517 15.76 -2.85 -0.64
N LEU A 518 14.91 -1.85 -0.38
CA LEU A 518 13.73 -1.96 0.47
C LEU A 518 12.44 -1.90 -0.34
N GLN A 519 11.38 -2.44 0.26
CA GLN A 519 10.01 -2.28 -0.23
C GLN A 519 9.03 -2.12 0.93
N ASN A 520 7.84 -1.59 0.64
CA ASN A 520 6.77 -1.55 1.64
C ASN A 520 6.36 -2.97 2.06
N GLY A 521 6.01 -3.14 3.34
CA GLY A 521 5.58 -4.42 3.88
C GLY A 521 4.17 -4.84 3.46
N PHE A 522 3.89 -6.14 3.66
CA PHE A 522 2.58 -6.73 3.48
C PHE A 522 1.65 -6.33 4.64
N GLY A 523 0.93 -5.24 4.42
CA GLY A 523 0.04 -4.62 5.40
C GLY A 523 -1.30 -5.32 5.63
N ILE A 524 -2.24 -4.61 6.24
CA ILE A 524 -3.59 -5.10 6.56
C ILE A 524 -4.65 -4.14 5.99
N PRO A 525 -5.70 -4.64 5.32
CA PRO A 525 -6.77 -3.79 4.81
C PRO A 525 -7.40 -2.91 5.90
N GLY A 526 -7.51 -1.62 5.60
CA GLY A 526 -8.12 -0.63 6.50
C GLY A 526 -7.16 -0.02 7.53
N THR A 527 -5.94 -0.53 7.66
CA THR A 527 -4.87 0.08 8.47
C THR A 527 -3.64 0.46 7.65
N SER A 528 -3.40 -0.22 6.53
CA SER A 528 -2.34 0.12 5.57
C SER A 528 -2.96 0.76 4.32
N PRO A 529 -2.50 1.94 3.88
CA PRO A 529 -3.07 2.64 2.72
C PRO A 529 -2.86 1.91 1.40
N ASN A 530 -1.81 1.08 1.34
CA ASN A 530 -1.41 0.33 0.16
C ASN A 530 -2.05 -1.08 0.10
N VAL A 531 -2.91 -1.42 1.07
CA VAL A 531 -3.56 -2.73 1.16
C VAL A 531 -5.07 -2.58 1.24
N LEU A 532 -5.79 -3.23 0.32
CA LEU A 532 -7.25 -3.20 0.29
C LEU A 532 -7.83 -4.58 0.02
N LYS A 533 -9.08 -4.76 0.46
CA LYS A 533 -9.87 -5.96 0.17
C LYS A 533 -11.11 -5.62 -0.61
N VAL A 534 -11.49 -6.52 -1.52
CA VAL A 534 -12.60 -6.31 -2.44
C VAL A 534 -13.26 -7.63 -2.78
N THR A 535 -14.56 -7.59 -2.99
CA THR A 535 -15.34 -8.75 -3.43
C THR A 535 -15.96 -8.43 -4.79
N PRO A 536 -15.44 -8.99 -5.89
CA PRO A 536 -16.05 -8.89 -7.21
C PRO A 536 -17.53 -9.32 -7.16
N ARG A 537 -18.36 -8.65 -7.96
CA ARG A 537 -19.80 -8.90 -7.97
C ARG A 537 -20.37 -8.63 -9.34
N THR A 538 -21.44 -9.34 -9.66
CA THR A 538 -22.24 -9.09 -10.86
C THR A 538 -22.66 -7.63 -10.94
N ASN A 539 -22.52 -7.05 -12.13
CA ASN A 539 -22.98 -5.70 -12.39
C ASN A 539 -24.49 -5.56 -12.10
N PRO A 540 -24.97 -4.37 -11.67
CA PRO A 540 -26.39 -4.15 -11.47
C PRO A 540 -27.20 -4.38 -12.75
N ALA A 541 -28.45 -4.84 -12.62
CA ALA A 541 -29.32 -5.02 -13.78
C ALA A 541 -29.49 -3.71 -14.58
N GLY A 542 -29.22 -3.79 -15.88
CA GLY A 542 -29.22 -2.69 -16.85
C GLY A 542 -27.97 -1.83 -16.85
N PHE A 543 -26.91 -2.21 -16.14
CA PHE A 543 -25.65 -1.49 -16.15
C PHE A 543 -24.99 -1.49 -17.53
N VAL A 544 -24.47 -0.33 -17.92
CA VAL A 544 -23.80 -0.09 -19.20
C VAL A 544 -22.46 0.59 -18.89
N GLU A 545 -21.36 -0.01 -19.36
CA GLU A 545 -20.01 0.55 -19.18
C GLU A 545 -19.88 1.89 -19.91
N ALA A 546 -19.13 2.83 -19.34
CA ALA A 546 -18.94 4.17 -19.92
C ALA A 546 -18.47 4.10 -21.38
N ALA A 547 -17.52 3.22 -21.69
CA ALA A 547 -17.01 3.02 -23.04
C ALA A 547 -18.08 2.63 -24.08
N SER A 548 -19.15 1.95 -23.66
CA SER A 548 -20.25 1.59 -24.56
C SER A 548 -21.30 2.69 -24.75
N THR A 549 -21.15 3.81 -24.05
CA THR A 549 -21.99 5.02 -24.20
C THR A 549 -21.36 6.10 -25.07
N VAL A 550 -20.11 5.88 -25.52
CA VAL A 550 -19.37 6.88 -26.29
C VAL A 550 -20.08 7.15 -27.61
N VAL A 551 -20.31 8.44 -27.87
CA VAL A 551 -20.85 8.97 -29.11
C VAL A 551 -19.84 9.94 -29.69
N HIS A 552 -19.40 9.68 -30.92
CA HIS A 552 -18.55 10.58 -31.68
C HIS A 552 -19.42 11.58 -32.44
N GLU A 553 -19.27 12.86 -32.11
CA GLU A 553 -19.87 13.99 -32.80
C GLU A 553 -18.80 14.74 -33.59
N TYR A 554 -19.07 15.00 -34.86
CA TYR A 554 -18.16 15.72 -35.74
C TYR A 554 -18.81 17.00 -36.27
N ASN A 555 -18.12 18.13 -36.09
CA ASN A 555 -18.62 19.47 -36.42
C ASN A 555 -17.90 20.12 -37.61
N GLY A 556 -17.02 19.39 -38.30
CA GLY A 556 -16.22 19.90 -39.41
C GLY A 556 -16.89 19.73 -40.78
N THR A 557 -16.16 20.11 -41.83
CA THR A 557 -16.58 19.98 -43.23
C THR A 557 -15.87 18.86 -43.99
N LEU A 558 -14.93 18.16 -43.33
CA LEU A 558 -14.21 17.01 -43.89
C LEU A 558 -14.86 15.72 -43.41
N GLU A 559 -14.16 14.60 -43.54
CA GLU A 559 -14.57 13.34 -42.93
C GLU A 559 -14.22 13.35 -41.43
N PRO A 560 -15.03 12.67 -40.58
CA PRO A 560 -14.74 12.51 -39.16
C PRO A 560 -13.47 11.67 -38.94
N SER A 561 -12.82 11.83 -37.78
CA SER A 561 -11.68 11.00 -37.42
C SER A 561 -12.06 9.51 -37.26
N GLU A 562 -11.07 8.63 -37.33
CA GLU A 562 -11.20 7.20 -36.97
C GLU A 562 -10.74 6.94 -35.51
N GLY A 563 -10.49 8.01 -34.74
CA GLY A 563 -10.07 7.91 -33.35
C GLY A 563 -11.13 7.28 -32.46
N ILE A 564 -10.68 6.63 -31.39
CA ILE A 564 -11.52 5.93 -30.42
C ILE A 564 -11.17 6.41 -29.01
N VAL A 565 -12.21 6.59 -28.20
CA VAL A 565 -12.11 7.01 -26.80
C VAL A 565 -12.67 5.91 -25.91
N TYR A 566 -11.85 5.42 -24.97
CA TYR A 566 -12.21 4.34 -24.05
C TYR A 566 -12.18 4.82 -22.59
N PRO A 567 -13.28 5.42 -22.10
CA PRO A 567 -13.42 5.81 -20.70
C PRO A 567 -13.63 4.59 -19.79
N THR A 568 -12.87 4.52 -18.70
CA THR A 568 -12.94 3.47 -17.68
C THR A 568 -13.01 4.08 -16.29
N VAL A 569 -14.02 3.70 -15.52
CA VAL A 569 -14.18 4.16 -14.13
C VAL A 569 -13.33 3.29 -13.21
N PHE A 570 -12.46 3.91 -12.42
CA PHE A 570 -11.63 3.26 -11.41
C PHE A 570 -12.15 3.52 -10.00
N ASP A 571 -12.62 4.75 -9.71
CA ASP A 571 -13.27 5.07 -8.43
C ASP A 571 -14.59 5.81 -8.66
N ALA A 572 -15.70 5.14 -8.37
CA ALA A 572 -17.03 5.73 -8.51
C ALA A 572 -17.37 6.79 -7.44
N THR A 573 -16.61 6.84 -6.34
CA THR A 573 -16.85 7.76 -5.21
C THR A 573 -16.24 9.13 -5.43
N GLU A 574 -15.22 9.23 -6.29
CA GLU A 574 -14.60 10.48 -6.72
C GLU A 574 -15.27 11.08 -7.97
N MET A 575 -16.15 10.33 -8.62
CA MET A 575 -16.87 10.76 -9.82
C MET A 575 -17.71 12.02 -9.54
N ILE A 576 -17.71 12.92 -10.51
CA ILE A 576 -18.53 14.14 -10.50
C ILE A 576 -19.79 13.88 -11.34
N ASP A 577 -20.97 14.03 -10.75
CA ASP A 577 -22.25 13.84 -11.46
C ASP A 577 -22.28 14.62 -12.79
N GLY A 578 -22.49 13.92 -13.91
CA GLY A 578 -22.66 14.57 -15.21
C GLY A 578 -22.35 13.69 -16.42
N ASP A 579 -22.56 14.28 -17.61
CA ASP A 579 -22.02 13.80 -18.87
C ASP A 579 -20.62 14.37 -19.09
N TYR A 580 -19.79 13.64 -19.84
CA TYR A 580 -18.39 13.94 -20.08
C TYR A 580 -18.11 14.05 -21.57
N GLU A 581 -17.09 14.84 -21.94
CA GLU A 581 -16.58 14.89 -23.30
C GLU A 581 -15.05 14.92 -23.37
N VAL A 582 -14.53 14.32 -24.44
CA VAL A 582 -13.17 14.55 -24.92
C VAL A 582 -13.22 15.48 -26.11
N THR A 583 -12.41 16.53 -26.05
CA THR A 583 -12.22 17.51 -27.13
C THR A 583 -10.74 17.66 -27.47
N PHE A 584 -10.43 18.22 -28.64
CA PHE A 584 -9.05 18.39 -29.10
C PHE A 584 -8.77 19.86 -29.45
N ALA A 585 -7.51 20.26 -29.35
CA ALA A 585 -7.03 21.55 -29.83
C ALA A 585 -5.65 21.39 -30.48
N ASP A 586 -5.47 21.99 -31.65
CA ASP A 586 -4.17 22.06 -32.29
C ASP A 586 -3.39 23.28 -31.78
N SER A 587 -2.11 23.08 -31.51
CA SER A 587 -1.09 24.14 -31.47
C SER A 587 -0.09 23.92 -32.60
N SER A 588 1.00 24.70 -32.65
CA SER A 588 2.09 24.43 -33.59
C SER A 588 2.87 23.16 -33.23
N ASP A 589 2.99 22.87 -31.94
CA ASP A 589 3.87 21.85 -31.38
C ASP A 589 3.16 20.53 -31.03
N ALA A 590 1.83 20.51 -30.86
CA ALA A 590 1.10 19.27 -30.62
C ALA A 590 -0.38 19.40 -30.99
N THR A 591 -1.07 18.27 -31.07
CA THR A 591 -2.53 18.22 -30.92
C THR A 591 -2.82 17.71 -29.52
N TYR A 592 -3.46 18.56 -28.71
CA TYR A 592 -3.82 18.24 -27.35
C TYR A 592 -5.23 17.70 -27.27
N TRP A 593 -5.49 16.87 -26.27
CA TRP A 593 -6.83 16.50 -25.86
C TRP A 593 -7.15 16.96 -24.43
N TYR A 594 -8.45 17.09 -24.15
CA TYR A 594 -9.01 17.58 -22.89
C TYR A 594 -10.13 16.66 -22.46
N LEU A 595 -10.23 16.38 -21.16
CA LEU A 595 -11.40 15.75 -20.55
C LEU A 595 -12.21 16.81 -19.82
N VAL A 596 -13.48 16.95 -20.18
CA VAL A 596 -14.38 17.98 -19.62
C VAL A 596 -15.62 17.32 -19.04
N ASN A 597 -16.04 17.75 -17.85
CA ASN A 597 -17.37 17.47 -17.33
C ASN A 597 -18.35 18.52 -17.87
N ILE A 598 -19.27 18.10 -18.74
CA ILE A 598 -20.22 18.98 -19.44
C ILE A 598 -21.21 19.63 -18.46
N THR A 599 -21.51 18.95 -17.35
CA THR A 599 -22.55 19.40 -16.41
C THR A 599 -22.03 20.51 -15.51
N THR A 600 -20.76 20.43 -15.10
CA THR A 600 -20.12 21.45 -14.25
C THR A 600 -19.33 22.49 -15.04
N ASP A 601 -19.03 22.23 -16.32
CA ASP A 601 -18.14 23.04 -17.18
C ASP A 601 -16.68 23.04 -16.67
N ASP A 602 -16.29 21.99 -15.95
CA ASP A 602 -14.93 21.83 -15.41
C ASP A 602 -14.07 20.98 -16.35
N THR A 603 -12.88 21.49 -16.70
CA THR A 603 -11.82 20.71 -17.35
C THR A 603 -11.08 19.88 -16.30
N LEU A 604 -11.19 18.56 -16.41
CA LEU A 604 -10.59 17.59 -15.47
C LEU A 604 -9.16 17.22 -15.86
N LEU A 605 -8.90 17.05 -17.17
CA LEU A 605 -7.57 16.90 -17.75
C LEU A 605 -7.39 17.91 -18.87
N ALA A 606 -6.26 18.59 -18.89
CA ALA A 606 -5.95 19.62 -19.87
C ALA A 606 -4.62 19.37 -20.55
N ASN A 607 -4.52 19.78 -21.82
CA ASN A 607 -3.30 19.76 -22.62
C ASN A 607 -2.60 18.39 -22.65
N GLN A 608 -3.37 17.32 -22.71
CA GLN A 608 -2.83 15.97 -22.74
C GLN A 608 -2.36 15.62 -24.15
N THR A 609 -1.21 14.96 -24.29
CA THR A 609 -0.65 14.56 -25.59
C THR A 609 -0.57 13.05 -25.80
N LEU A 610 -0.63 12.26 -24.71
CA LEU A 610 -0.55 10.82 -24.77
C LEU A 610 -1.74 10.24 -25.57
N THR A 611 -1.42 9.50 -26.63
CA THR A 611 -2.35 8.74 -27.46
C THR A 611 -1.67 7.45 -27.88
N ASN A 612 -2.43 6.41 -28.24
CA ASN A 612 -1.88 5.16 -28.79
C ASN A 612 -0.83 4.47 -27.89
N ALA A 613 -0.88 4.68 -26.58
CA ALA A 613 0.08 4.09 -25.65
C ALA A 613 -0.09 2.57 -25.57
N ALA A 614 1.02 1.83 -25.59
CA ALA A 614 1.00 0.37 -25.47
C ALA A 614 0.47 -0.09 -24.10
N ASP A 615 0.73 0.69 -23.04
CA ASP A 615 0.18 0.47 -21.70
C ASP A 615 -0.88 1.53 -21.38
N PRO A 616 -2.17 1.14 -21.31
CA PRO A 616 -3.25 2.02 -20.87
C PRO A 616 -3.06 2.62 -19.47
N GLY A 617 -2.21 2.01 -18.64
CA GLY A 617 -1.94 2.46 -17.28
C GLY A 617 -1.23 3.80 -17.18
N LEU A 618 -0.57 4.24 -18.27
CA LEU A 618 0.12 5.53 -18.39
C LEU A 618 -0.82 6.73 -18.59
N PHE A 619 -2.12 6.49 -18.84
CA PHE A 619 -3.09 7.58 -18.93
C PHE A 619 -3.52 8.03 -17.53
N ASP A 620 -3.50 9.34 -17.31
CA ASP A 620 -3.91 9.96 -16.06
C ASP A 620 -5.34 9.58 -15.64
N VAL A 621 -5.55 9.48 -14.33
CA VAL A 621 -6.86 9.33 -13.71
C VAL A 621 -7.29 10.68 -13.14
N ALA A 622 -8.46 11.16 -13.54
CA ALA A 622 -9.06 12.37 -12.98
C ALA A 622 -10.49 12.10 -12.51
N ALA A 623 -10.78 12.49 -11.26
CA ALA A 623 -12.08 12.25 -10.62
C ALA A 623 -12.54 10.79 -10.74
N GLY A 624 -11.63 9.85 -10.45
CA GLY A 624 -11.89 8.40 -10.56
C GLY A 624 -12.05 7.84 -11.99
N LEU A 625 -11.82 8.65 -13.03
CA LEU A 625 -11.97 8.26 -14.44
C LEU A 625 -10.64 8.26 -15.19
N ARG A 626 -10.33 7.16 -15.89
CA ARG A 626 -9.26 7.08 -16.87
C ARG A 626 -9.83 7.10 -18.28
N VAL A 627 -9.26 7.88 -19.19
CA VAL A 627 -9.71 7.95 -20.58
C VAL A 627 -8.56 7.66 -21.53
N VAL A 628 -8.61 6.49 -22.16
CA VAL A 628 -7.60 6.07 -23.15
C VAL A 628 -8.01 6.59 -24.51
N ILE A 629 -7.07 7.23 -25.21
CA ILE A 629 -7.25 7.76 -26.57
C ILE A 629 -6.43 6.91 -27.54
N GLU A 630 -7.13 6.26 -28.47
CA GLU A 630 -6.53 5.66 -29.66
C GLU A 630 -6.79 6.60 -30.84
N ASP A 631 -5.74 7.17 -31.43
CA ASP A 631 -5.85 8.02 -32.61
C ASP A 631 -5.52 7.20 -33.88
N ALA A 632 -5.98 7.67 -35.04
CA ALA A 632 -5.68 7.03 -36.31
C ALA A 632 -4.18 7.02 -36.62
N ASP A 633 -3.77 6.17 -37.57
CA ASP A 633 -2.39 6.18 -38.04
C ASP A 633 -2.10 7.45 -38.85
N PHE A 634 -0.86 7.95 -38.75
CA PHE A 634 -0.35 9.04 -39.60
C PHE A 634 -0.18 8.62 -41.08
N ILE A 635 -0.60 7.41 -41.47
CA ILE A 635 -0.47 6.92 -42.84
C ILE A 635 -1.68 7.42 -43.64
N PRO A 636 -1.48 8.08 -44.79
CA PRO A 636 -2.56 8.44 -45.71
C PRO A 636 -3.41 7.21 -46.07
N PRO A 637 -4.75 7.32 -46.07
CA PRO A 637 -5.63 6.24 -46.53
C PRO A 637 -5.38 5.84 -47.99
N SER A 638 -4.92 6.79 -48.80
CA SER A 638 -4.57 6.60 -50.21
C SER A 638 -3.40 7.49 -50.63
N MET A 639 -2.54 6.94 -51.50
CA MET A 639 -1.34 7.58 -52.04
C MET A 639 -1.18 7.29 -53.55
N GLU A 640 -2.27 7.40 -54.29
CA GLU A 640 -2.35 6.93 -55.68
C GLU A 640 -2.23 8.06 -56.71
N GLN A 641 -1.88 7.66 -57.94
CA GLN A 641 -1.98 8.53 -59.10
C GLN A 641 -3.45 8.71 -59.50
N THR A 642 -4.00 9.90 -59.27
CA THR A 642 -5.43 10.20 -59.48
C THR A 642 -5.73 10.84 -60.83
N SER A 643 -4.71 11.39 -61.49
CA SER A 643 -4.81 11.94 -62.84
C SER A 643 -3.55 11.64 -63.63
N GLY A 644 -3.70 11.41 -64.93
CA GLY A 644 -2.58 11.14 -65.82
C GLY A 644 -2.75 9.94 -66.73
N SER A 645 -1.77 9.74 -67.61
CA SER A 645 -1.71 8.54 -68.48
C SER A 645 -0.35 7.86 -68.49
N SER A 646 0.62 8.44 -67.78
CA SER A 646 1.95 7.88 -67.57
C SER A 646 2.07 7.28 -66.16
N THR A 647 3.26 6.83 -65.75
CA THR A 647 3.48 6.18 -64.45
C THR A 647 4.24 7.12 -63.51
N MET A 648 3.63 7.42 -62.38
CA MET A 648 4.18 8.15 -61.25
C MET A 648 3.70 7.45 -59.98
N GLU A 649 4.61 6.79 -59.26
CA GLU A 649 4.28 5.94 -58.11
C GLU A 649 5.25 6.22 -56.96
N ILE A 650 4.72 6.32 -55.73
CA ILE A 650 5.55 6.42 -54.52
C ILE A 650 6.13 5.04 -54.25
N GLY A 651 7.46 4.93 -54.40
CA GLY A 651 8.19 3.67 -54.24
C GLY A 651 8.57 3.38 -52.79
N ASP A 652 8.94 4.43 -52.05
CA ASP A 652 9.31 4.33 -50.64
C ASP A 652 8.55 5.36 -49.79
N TRP A 653 7.95 4.87 -48.71
CA TRP A 653 7.24 5.68 -47.73
C TRP A 653 8.02 5.75 -46.42
N TYR A 654 8.40 6.95 -46.00
CA TYR A 654 9.10 7.16 -44.72
C TYR A 654 8.16 7.71 -43.63
N GLY A 655 6.96 8.17 -43.97
CA GLY A 655 5.98 8.65 -42.99
C GLY A 655 6.30 10.06 -42.51
N VAL A 656 6.20 10.32 -41.20
CA VAL A 656 6.42 11.66 -40.62
C VAL A 656 7.89 12.06 -40.77
N ALA A 657 8.16 13.15 -41.49
CA ALA A 657 9.53 13.57 -41.82
C ALA A 657 10.38 13.81 -40.56
N MET A 658 9.81 14.52 -39.60
CA MET A 658 10.51 14.90 -38.38
C MET A 658 10.92 13.70 -37.50
N ASN A 659 10.06 12.68 -37.40
CA ASN A 659 10.38 11.45 -36.67
C ASN A 659 11.54 10.67 -37.31
N ASN A 660 11.69 10.76 -38.64
CA ASN A 660 12.82 10.13 -39.33
C ASN A 660 14.14 10.86 -39.08
N PHE A 661 14.12 12.19 -38.97
CA PHE A 661 15.35 12.96 -38.79
C PHE A 661 15.88 12.95 -37.35
N PHE A 662 15.00 12.95 -36.36
CA PHE A 662 15.38 13.13 -34.95
C PHE A 662 14.95 12.01 -34.00
N GLY A 663 14.25 10.99 -34.53
CA GLY A 663 13.78 9.84 -33.76
C GLY A 663 12.27 9.88 -33.47
N SER A 664 11.71 8.72 -33.14
CA SER A 664 10.33 8.57 -32.69
C SER A 664 10.17 9.21 -31.30
N GLY A 665 9.32 10.24 -31.17
CA GLY A 665 9.04 10.90 -29.89
C GLY A 665 9.01 12.42 -29.93
N MET A 666 9.30 13.04 -31.08
CA MET A 666 9.04 14.47 -31.23
C MET A 666 7.54 14.71 -31.46
N GLU A 667 6.94 15.55 -30.64
CA GLU A 667 5.54 15.94 -30.75
C GLU A 667 5.35 17.01 -31.82
N PHE A 668 4.26 16.90 -32.56
CA PHE A 668 3.83 17.88 -33.55
C PHE A 668 2.33 17.94 -33.64
N SER A 669 1.81 19.07 -34.09
CA SER A 669 0.42 19.18 -34.49
C SER A 669 0.03 18.14 -35.54
N HIS A 670 -1.15 17.54 -35.36
CA HIS A 670 -1.75 16.62 -36.32
C HIS A 670 -2.36 17.36 -37.54
N GLU A 671 -2.48 18.69 -37.46
CA GLU A 671 -3.21 19.53 -38.43
C GLU A 671 -2.84 19.26 -39.89
N ARG A 672 -1.56 19.36 -40.21
CA ARG A 672 -1.06 19.19 -41.58
C ARG A 672 -1.26 17.78 -42.13
N PHE A 673 -1.37 16.75 -41.29
CA PHE A 673 -1.55 15.37 -41.73
C PHE A 673 -3.00 15.04 -42.07
N ARG A 674 -3.97 15.87 -41.64
CA ARG A 674 -5.39 15.75 -42.00
C ARG A 674 -5.72 16.39 -43.34
N SER A 675 -4.79 17.14 -43.92
CA SER A 675 -4.96 17.79 -45.23
C SER A 675 -4.71 16.80 -46.38
N THR A 676 -5.47 16.94 -47.47
CA THR A 676 -5.22 16.21 -48.71
C THR A 676 -4.28 16.99 -49.60
N TYR A 677 -3.18 16.38 -50.01
CA TYR A 677 -2.19 17.00 -50.86
C TYR A 677 -2.18 16.42 -52.27
N GLU A 678 -1.98 17.28 -53.26
CA GLU A 678 -1.70 16.88 -54.63
C GLU A 678 -0.28 17.29 -55.03
N LEU A 679 0.51 16.32 -55.50
CA LEU A 679 1.70 16.60 -56.28
C LEU A 679 1.35 16.58 -57.75
N ARG A 680 1.34 17.77 -58.36
CA ARG A 680 1.04 17.96 -59.78
C ARG A 680 2.34 18.06 -60.55
N TYR A 681 2.60 17.12 -61.45
CA TYR A 681 3.77 17.17 -62.33
C TYR A 681 3.52 18.19 -63.43
N THR A 682 4.28 19.28 -63.45
CA THR A 682 4.05 20.40 -64.37
C THR A 682 5.16 20.59 -65.40
N THR A 683 6.25 19.82 -65.31
CA THR A 683 7.53 20.03 -66.05
C THR A 683 8.25 21.36 -65.75
N ASP A 684 7.53 22.36 -65.23
CA ASP A 684 8.09 23.52 -64.57
C ASP A 684 8.64 23.09 -63.23
N SER A 685 9.75 23.70 -62.81
CA SER A 685 10.36 23.36 -61.54
C SER A 685 9.94 24.31 -60.41
N SER A 686 9.59 23.74 -59.25
CA SER A 686 9.43 24.45 -57.98
C SER A 686 10.74 24.50 -57.22
N LEU A 687 10.97 25.59 -56.49
CA LEU A 687 12.10 25.75 -55.59
C LEU A 687 11.81 24.97 -54.29
N ALA A 688 12.54 23.88 -54.04
CA ALA A 688 12.43 23.10 -52.81
C ALA A 688 13.71 23.26 -51.99
N ALA A 689 13.59 23.65 -50.72
CA ALA A 689 14.74 23.78 -49.84
C ALA A 689 15.32 22.42 -49.44
N TRP A 690 16.54 22.36 -48.93
CA TRP A 690 17.00 21.14 -48.27
C TRP A 690 16.24 20.95 -46.95
N ALA A 691 15.80 19.71 -46.66
CA ALA A 691 14.87 19.40 -45.57
C ALA A 691 15.40 19.75 -44.17
N LEU A 692 16.72 19.94 -44.02
CA LEU A 692 17.35 20.35 -42.76
C LEU A 692 17.93 21.77 -42.81
N ASP A 693 17.68 22.56 -43.87
CA ASP A 693 18.13 23.96 -43.96
C ASP A 693 17.60 24.80 -42.79
N GLY A 694 16.35 24.57 -42.37
CA GLY A 694 15.76 25.25 -41.21
C GLY A 694 16.48 24.95 -39.89
N TYR A 695 17.19 23.82 -39.79
CA TYR A 695 18.00 23.44 -38.63
C TYR A 695 19.43 24.00 -38.70
N TYR A 696 20.06 23.92 -39.87
CA TYR A 696 21.47 24.33 -40.05
C TYR A 696 21.66 25.80 -40.46
N GLY A 697 20.60 26.50 -40.85
CA GLY A 697 20.65 27.88 -41.32
C GLY A 697 21.35 28.07 -42.67
N SER A 698 21.47 26.99 -43.46
CA SER A 698 21.89 27.04 -44.86
C SER A 698 20.70 27.42 -45.75
N ASP A 699 20.98 27.99 -46.92
CA ASP A 699 19.96 28.26 -47.95
C ASP A 699 20.44 27.60 -49.24
N TYR A 700 20.03 26.35 -49.43
CA TYR A 700 20.43 25.54 -50.58
C TYR A 700 19.23 24.90 -51.29
N PRO A 701 18.47 25.70 -52.07
CA PRO A 701 17.30 25.18 -52.74
C PRO A 701 17.62 24.47 -54.07
N VAL A 702 16.89 23.40 -54.34
CA VAL A 702 16.97 22.58 -55.54
C VAL A 702 15.63 22.62 -56.28
N MET A 703 15.69 22.49 -57.60
CA MET A 703 14.52 22.52 -58.46
C MET A 703 13.85 21.14 -58.54
N VAL A 704 12.59 21.02 -58.14
CA VAL A 704 11.77 19.79 -58.23
C VAL A 704 10.66 19.95 -59.28
N PRO A 705 10.27 18.92 -60.05
CA PRO A 705 9.34 19.07 -61.18
C PRO A 705 7.85 19.09 -60.78
N PHE A 706 7.53 19.36 -59.52
CA PHE A 706 6.19 19.27 -58.96
C PHE A 706 5.72 20.60 -58.40
N GLU A 707 4.42 20.87 -58.50
CA GLU A 707 3.73 21.78 -57.59
C GLU A 707 3.00 20.97 -56.52
N ALA A 708 3.21 21.30 -55.25
CA ALA A 708 2.45 20.75 -54.14
C ALA A 708 1.25 21.66 -53.82
N TRP A 709 0.06 21.07 -53.71
CA TRP A 709 -1.17 21.77 -53.40
C TRP A 709 -1.84 21.11 -52.21
N ASN A 710 -2.06 21.86 -51.14
CA ASN A 710 -3.00 21.49 -50.10
C ASN A 710 -4.42 21.76 -50.64
N THR A 711 -5.10 20.69 -51.03
CA THR A 711 -6.44 20.78 -51.64
C THR A 711 -7.54 21.03 -50.62
N THR A 712 -7.28 20.73 -49.34
CA THR A 712 -8.18 21.03 -48.23
C THR A 712 -8.30 22.54 -48.02
N THR A 713 -7.17 23.26 -48.00
CA THR A 713 -7.14 24.73 -47.87
C THR A 713 -7.16 25.46 -49.22
N ASN A 714 -7.02 24.73 -50.32
CA ASN A 714 -6.88 25.24 -51.68
C ASN A 714 -5.71 26.23 -51.81
N GLU A 715 -4.58 25.87 -51.21
CA GLU A 715 -3.34 26.65 -51.19
C GLU A 715 -2.19 25.86 -51.83
N ARG A 716 -1.30 26.58 -52.53
CA ARG A 716 -0.05 25.99 -53.01
C ARG A 716 0.98 26.02 -51.89
N VAL A 717 1.48 24.85 -51.53
CA VAL A 717 2.40 24.66 -50.41
C VAL A 717 3.81 24.31 -50.89
N SER A 718 4.75 24.34 -49.97
CA SER A 718 6.17 24.16 -50.25
C SER A 718 6.59 22.69 -50.23
N LEU A 719 7.75 22.43 -50.82
CA LEU A 719 8.41 21.12 -50.76
C LEU A 719 9.81 21.32 -50.19
N ALA A 720 10.31 20.30 -49.51
CA ALA A 720 11.73 20.19 -49.20
C ALA A 720 12.28 18.87 -49.73
N ILE A 721 13.59 18.80 -49.94
CA ILE A 721 14.28 17.62 -50.44
C ILE A 721 15.29 17.09 -49.42
N TYR A 722 15.49 15.78 -49.39
CA TYR A 722 16.61 15.16 -48.70
C TYR A 722 17.30 14.17 -49.64
N GLU A 723 18.49 14.56 -50.12
CA GLU A 723 19.28 13.74 -51.05
C GLU A 723 19.79 12.47 -50.34
N LEU A 724 19.43 11.31 -50.88
CA LEU A 724 19.92 10.03 -50.38
C LEU A 724 21.07 9.56 -51.26
N TYR A 725 22.20 9.20 -50.64
CA TYR A 725 23.39 8.57 -51.25
C TYR A 725 24.27 9.43 -52.18
N VAL A 726 23.71 10.27 -53.05
CA VAL A 726 24.48 11.06 -54.02
C VAL A 726 24.11 12.54 -53.90
N THR A 727 24.99 13.33 -53.29
CA THR A 727 24.83 14.79 -53.25
C THR A 727 25.25 15.39 -54.59
N ASN A 728 24.29 15.60 -55.49
CA ASN A 728 24.53 16.14 -56.83
C ASN A 728 23.84 17.49 -57.07
N ASP A 729 23.17 18.02 -56.03
CA ASP A 729 22.46 19.30 -56.03
C ASP A 729 21.29 19.34 -57.03
N THR A 730 20.73 18.18 -57.34
CA THR A 730 19.61 18.00 -58.27
C THR A 730 18.68 16.94 -57.73
N TRP A 731 17.36 17.18 -57.79
CA TRP A 731 16.41 16.18 -57.35
C TRP A 731 16.28 15.07 -58.40
N ASP A 732 16.52 13.83 -57.97
CA ASP A 732 16.26 12.60 -58.71
C ASP A 732 15.12 11.79 -58.02
N PRO A 733 14.43 10.85 -58.70
CA PRO A 733 13.26 10.16 -58.14
C PRO A 733 13.45 9.44 -56.78
N TRP A 734 14.68 8.98 -56.47
CA TRP A 734 15.04 8.37 -55.19
C TRP A 734 15.28 9.37 -54.05
N ASP A 735 15.44 10.65 -54.35
CA ASP A 735 15.60 11.67 -53.32
C ASP A 735 14.27 11.90 -52.63
N LEU A 736 14.33 11.99 -51.30
CA LEU A 736 13.13 12.12 -50.51
C LEU A 736 12.54 13.52 -50.72
N LEU A 737 11.24 13.55 -50.98
CA LEU A 737 10.43 14.76 -50.90
C LEU A 737 9.75 14.81 -49.55
N VAL A 738 9.70 16.01 -48.98
CA VAL A 738 8.92 16.33 -47.79
C VAL A 738 7.86 17.34 -48.16
N ILE A 739 6.60 17.05 -47.84
CA ILE A 739 5.53 18.05 -47.88
C ILE A 739 5.77 19.06 -46.76
N VAL A 740 5.87 20.34 -47.10
CA VAL A 740 5.95 21.42 -46.13
C VAL A 740 4.67 22.23 -46.26
N ASP A 741 3.74 22.10 -45.31
CA ASP A 741 2.42 22.75 -45.31
C ASP A 741 2.54 24.24 -44.95
N TYR A 742 3.39 24.94 -45.72
CA TYR A 742 3.67 26.36 -45.61
C TYR A 742 3.59 26.97 -47.01
N PRO A 743 3.00 28.18 -47.16
CA PRO A 743 2.77 28.79 -48.47
C PRO A 743 4.04 28.86 -49.34
N TYR A 744 3.94 28.43 -50.60
CA TYR A 744 5.07 28.43 -51.53
C TYR A 744 5.55 29.83 -51.91
N ASP A 745 6.86 30.07 -51.79
CA ASP A 745 7.54 31.27 -52.26
C ASP A 745 8.57 30.95 -53.34
N SER A 746 8.36 31.49 -54.54
CA SER A 746 9.27 31.31 -55.68
C SER A 746 10.59 32.10 -55.60
N THR A 747 10.74 32.97 -54.59
CA THR A 747 11.85 33.95 -54.51
C THR A 747 12.83 33.70 -53.37
N GLN A 748 12.45 32.94 -52.35
CA GLN A 748 13.27 32.64 -51.18
C GLN A 748 12.90 31.28 -50.59
N SER A 749 13.84 30.64 -49.88
CA SER A 749 13.56 29.44 -49.10
C SER A 749 12.63 29.76 -47.92
N VAL A 750 11.68 28.86 -47.68
CA VAL A 750 10.76 28.92 -46.52
C VAL A 750 11.24 28.09 -45.34
N ALA A 751 12.32 27.31 -45.50
CA ALA A 751 12.74 26.29 -44.54
C ALA A 751 12.88 26.82 -43.11
N ASN A 752 13.49 27.99 -42.93
CA ASN A 752 13.70 28.60 -41.62
C ASN A 752 12.41 29.14 -40.96
N ALA A 753 11.39 29.48 -41.76
CA ALA A 753 10.09 29.91 -41.24
C ALA A 753 9.18 28.72 -40.91
N SER A 754 9.33 27.63 -41.66
CA SER A 754 8.48 26.44 -41.58
C SER A 754 8.99 25.33 -40.64
N PHE A 755 10.28 25.36 -40.30
CA PHE A 755 10.91 24.29 -39.51
C PHE A 755 10.68 24.49 -38.00
N PRO A 756 10.39 23.43 -37.25
CA PRO A 756 10.04 22.07 -37.69
C PRO A 756 8.52 21.85 -37.92
N TYR A 757 7.68 22.81 -37.52
CA TYR A 757 6.25 22.59 -37.26
C TYR A 757 5.35 22.39 -38.50
N ASP A 758 5.78 22.85 -39.68
CA ASP A 758 4.99 22.69 -40.92
C ASP A 758 5.43 21.47 -41.76
N TYR A 759 6.40 20.68 -41.29
CA TYR A 759 6.94 19.53 -42.04
C TYR A 759 6.06 18.30 -41.88
N GLY A 760 5.41 17.88 -42.97
CA GLY A 760 4.49 16.75 -43.06
C GLY A 760 5.17 15.43 -43.42
N TRP A 761 4.62 14.75 -44.43
CA TRP A 761 5.07 13.43 -44.87
C TRP A 761 6.33 13.46 -45.73
N MET A 762 7.12 12.38 -45.64
CA MET A 762 8.35 12.13 -46.39
C MET A 762 8.27 10.83 -47.19
N PHE A 763 8.66 10.89 -48.47
CA PHE A 763 8.59 9.76 -49.40
C PHE A 763 9.50 9.96 -50.61
N ALA A 764 9.73 8.88 -51.38
CA ALA A 764 10.41 8.92 -52.67
C ALA A 764 9.59 8.22 -53.77
N PHE A 765 9.87 8.58 -55.02
CA PHE A 765 9.25 7.97 -56.20
C PHE A 765 10.04 6.75 -56.67
N ASP A 766 9.34 5.73 -57.19
CA ASP A 766 10.01 4.55 -57.75
C ASP A 766 10.71 4.86 -59.07
N GLU A 767 12.05 4.98 -59.06
CA GLU A 767 12.85 5.25 -60.26
C GLU A 767 12.68 4.21 -61.37
N LEU A 768 12.39 2.94 -61.03
CA LEU A 768 12.27 1.88 -62.04
C LEU A 768 11.04 2.07 -62.93
N THR A 769 10.02 2.75 -62.42
CA THR A 769 8.74 2.98 -63.09
C THR A 769 8.48 4.46 -63.37
N TYR A 770 9.30 5.37 -62.85
CA TYR A 770 9.16 6.83 -62.98
C TYR A 770 9.24 7.30 -64.44
N ASN A 771 8.10 7.66 -65.03
CA ASN A 771 8.01 8.20 -66.39
C ASN A 771 6.91 9.27 -66.50
N PRO A 772 6.92 10.31 -65.64
CA PRO A 772 5.83 11.28 -65.54
C PRO A 772 5.69 12.15 -66.81
N GLN A 773 4.47 12.65 -67.02
CA GLN A 773 4.09 13.59 -68.06
C GLN A 773 3.34 14.78 -67.44
N ALA A 774 3.46 15.95 -68.08
CA ALA A 774 2.76 17.15 -67.64
C ALA A 774 1.25 16.89 -67.49
N GLY A 775 0.70 17.15 -66.30
CA GLY A 775 -0.70 16.89 -65.96
C GLY A 775 -0.96 15.60 -65.17
N ASP A 776 0.07 14.79 -64.90
CA ASP A 776 -0.03 13.70 -63.94
C ASP A 776 -0.11 14.25 -62.51
N VAL A 777 -0.89 13.57 -61.65
CA VAL A 777 -1.14 13.98 -60.26
C VAL A 777 -1.07 12.76 -59.35
N ILE A 778 -0.27 12.85 -58.28
CA ILE A 778 -0.41 11.99 -57.09
C ILE A 778 -1.28 12.72 -56.09
N THR A 779 -2.23 12.01 -55.49
CA THR A 779 -2.99 12.49 -54.34
C THR A 779 -2.60 11.70 -53.10
N LEU A 780 -2.25 12.44 -52.05
CA LEU A 780 -2.07 11.93 -50.70
C LEU A 780 -3.31 12.34 -49.90
N GLU A 781 -4.18 11.40 -49.59
CA GLU A 781 -5.39 11.68 -48.80
C GLU A 781 -5.03 12.01 -47.35
N GLY A 782 -5.76 12.96 -46.75
CA GLY A 782 -5.58 13.30 -45.34
C GLY A 782 -5.82 12.09 -44.43
N ALA A 783 -4.95 11.90 -43.43
CA ALA A 783 -5.16 10.89 -42.40
C ALA A 783 -6.37 11.25 -41.53
N ALA A 784 -7.13 10.24 -41.10
CA ALA A 784 -8.34 10.39 -40.29
C ALA A 784 -8.02 10.64 -38.79
N LEU A 785 -7.03 11.48 -38.51
CA LEU A 785 -6.59 11.84 -37.17
C LEU A 785 -7.62 12.71 -36.46
N ASN A 786 -7.65 12.63 -35.13
CA ASN A 786 -8.46 13.52 -34.30
C ASN A 786 -8.13 15.00 -34.57
N SER A 787 -9.18 15.81 -34.57
CA SER A 787 -9.12 17.24 -34.85
C SER A 787 -9.95 18.04 -33.84
N PRO A 788 -9.80 19.37 -33.79
CA PRO A 788 -10.66 20.24 -32.98
C PRO A 788 -12.15 20.18 -33.35
N ASN A 789 -12.52 19.52 -34.45
CA ASN A 789 -13.91 19.31 -34.83
C ASN A 789 -14.50 17.99 -34.30
N ASP A 790 -13.66 17.11 -33.74
CA ASP A 790 -14.05 15.83 -33.15
C ASP A 790 -14.36 16.02 -31.67
N VAL A 791 -15.54 15.54 -31.25
CA VAL A 791 -15.98 15.55 -29.86
C VAL A 791 -16.53 14.17 -29.50
N PHE A 792 -15.95 13.53 -28.49
CA PHE A 792 -16.44 12.23 -28.00
C PHE A 792 -17.17 12.42 -26.69
N LYS A 793 -18.48 12.20 -26.69
CA LYS A 793 -19.35 12.35 -25.51
C LYS A 793 -19.69 11.01 -24.91
N PHE A 794 -19.72 10.91 -23.58
CA PHE A 794 -20.11 9.69 -22.88
C PHE A 794 -20.72 9.99 -21.52
N THR A 795 -21.43 9.00 -20.97
CA THR A 795 -22.05 9.07 -19.66
C THR A 795 -21.48 7.98 -18.76
N VAL A 796 -21.25 8.32 -17.51
CA VAL A 796 -20.82 7.41 -16.44
C VAL A 796 -22.05 7.00 -15.62
N ASP A 797 -22.09 5.76 -15.10
CA ASP A 797 -23.24 5.19 -14.38
C ASP A 797 -24.56 5.03 -15.17
N ALA A 798 -24.44 4.79 -16.48
CA ALA A 798 -25.60 4.55 -17.33
C ALA A 798 -26.34 3.26 -16.92
N ILE A 799 -27.61 3.40 -16.50
CA ILE A 799 -28.55 2.30 -16.32
C ILE A 799 -29.58 2.32 -17.45
N SER A 800 -29.52 1.35 -18.33
CA SER A 800 -30.52 1.11 -19.36
C SER A 800 -31.74 0.39 -18.79
N SER A 801 -32.85 1.13 -18.66
CA SER A 801 -34.12 0.57 -18.19
C SER A 801 -34.66 -0.57 -19.07
N SER A 802 -34.34 -0.57 -20.37
CA SER A 802 -34.74 -1.64 -21.29
C SER A 802 -33.94 -2.92 -21.04
N LEU A 803 -32.62 -2.82 -20.89
CA LEU A 803 -31.75 -3.96 -20.52
C LEU A 803 -32.14 -4.51 -19.14
N ALA A 804 -32.29 -3.62 -18.16
CA ALA A 804 -32.70 -3.98 -16.81
C ALA A 804 -33.97 -4.84 -16.81
N SER A 805 -34.99 -4.47 -17.59
CA SER A 805 -36.25 -5.22 -17.65
C SER A 805 -36.10 -6.68 -18.09
N GLY A 806 -35.11 -6.97 -18.95
CA GLY A 806 -34.77 -8.32 -19.40
C GLY A 806 -33.96 -9.09 -18.37
N GLU A 807 -33.07 -8.42 -17.65
CA GLU A 807 -32.13 -9.00 -16.68
C GLU A 807 -32.74 -9.20 -15.28
N LEU A 808 -33.87 -8.57 -14.97
CA LEU A 808 -34.58 -8.77 -13.70
C LEU A 808 -34.91 -10.25 -13.40
N ARG A 809 -35.03 -11.08 -14.43
CA ARG A 809 -35.26 -12.54 -14.29
C ARG A 809 -34.04 -13.29 -13.74
N ASP A 810 -32.86 -12.68 -13.81
CA ASP A 810 -31.59 -13.26 -13.41
C ASP A 810 -31.24 -12.93 -11.95
N VAL A 811 -32.06 -12.09 -11.28
CA VAL A 811 -32.00 -11.86 -9.82
C VAL A 811 -32.12 -13.19 -9.09
N LYS A 812 -31.11 -13.53 -8.30
CA LYS A 812 -31.05 -14.80 -7.57
C LYS A 812 -30.60 -14.56 -6.13
N VAL A 813 -31.08 -15.43 -5.24
CA VAL A 813 -30.57 -15.56 -3.87
C VAL A 813 -29.71 -16.81 -3.85
N VAL A 814 -28.43 -16.62 -3.54
CA VAL A 814 -27.47 -17.70 -3.39
C VAL A 814 -27.13 -17.81 -1.90
N PRO A 815 -27.50 -18.91 -1.23
CA PRO A 815 -26.94 -19.18 0.08
C PRO A 815 -25.44 -19.38 -0.14
N ASN A 816 -24.59 -18.75 0.68
CA ASN A 816 -23.16 -19.06 0.68
C ASN A 816 -22.90 -20.27 1.60
N PRO A 817 -23.10 -21.49 1.09
CA PRO A 817 -22.22 -22.56 1.51
C PRO A 817 -21.75 -23.35 0.28
N TYR A 818 -20.45 -23.67 0.23
CA TYR A 818 -19.85 -24.62 -0.71
C TYR A 818 -19.61 -24.12 -2.16
N PHE A 819 -18.78 -23.10 -2.36
CA PHE A 819 -17.75 -23.34 -3.38
C PHE A 819 -17.00 -24.59 -2.90
N VAL A 820 -17.12 -25.65 -3.67
CA VAL A 820 -16.57 -26.99 -3.39
C VAL A 820 -15.14 -26.83 -2.89
N ASN A 821 -14.90 -27.24 -1.64
CA ASN A 821 -13.62 -27.16 -0.96
C ASN A 821 -12.48 -27.62 -1.87
N TYR A 822 -11.70 -26.68 -2.39
CA TYR A 822 -10.30 -26.93 -2.67
C TYR A 822 -9.60 -26.75 -1.33
N GLU A 823 -9.38 -27.89 -0.67
CA GLU A 823 -8.83 -28.04 0.68
C GLU A 823 -7.54 -27.22 0.97
N PRO A 824 -6.67 -26.89 0.00
CA PRO A 824 -5.50 -26.05 0.26
C PRO A 824 -5.78 -24.57 0.58
N MET A 825 -6.95 -24.02 0.22
CA MET A 825 -7.20 -22.56 0.37
C MET A 825 -7.90 -22.18 1.69
N VAL A 826 -8.20 -23.14 2.56
CA VAL A 826 -9.06 -22.91 3.74
C VAL A 826 -8.52 -23.63 4.99
N GLU A 827 -7.22 -23.56 5.24
CA GLU A 827 -6.72 -23.90 6.58
C GLU A 827 -6.77 -22.66 7.48
N ARG A 828 -7.65 -22.72 8.50
CA ARG A 828 -7.75 -21.82 9.66
C ARG A 828 -8.25 -20.39 9.41
N THR A 829 -9.55 -20.22 9.15
CA THR A 829 -10.28 -19.02 9.60
C THR A 829 -11.52 -19.48 10.35
N ARG A 830 -11.46 -19.40 11.69
CA ARG A 830 -12.54 -19.84 12.60
C ARG A 830 -13.80 -18.95 12.57
N SER A 831 -13.90 -18.00 11.64
CA SER A 831 -15.08 -17.16 11.42
C SER A 831 -15.49 -17.11 9.94
N LEU A 832 -15.78 -18.28 9.35
CA LEU A 832 -16.58 -18.34 8.14
C LEU A 832 -17.96 -17.73 8.44
N ASN A 833 -18.12 -16.44 8.14
CA ASN A 833 -19.41 -15.78 8.17
C ASN A 833 -20.29 -16.40 7.08
N THR A 834 -21.15 -17.34 7.47
CA THR A 834 -22.20 -17.86 6.59
C THR A 834 -23.07 -16.70 6.13
N ALA A 835 -22.98 -16.34 4.85
CA ALA A 835 -23.71 -15.21 4.28
C ALA A 835 -24.80 -15.68 3.31
N ILE A 836 -25.87 -14.90 3.17
CA ILE A 836 -26.81 -15.04 2.05
C ILE A 836 -26.51 -13.89 1.09
N GLN A 837 -26.18 -14.22 -0.15
CA GLN A 837 -25.89 -13.22 -1.17
C GLN A 837 -27.07 -13.07 -2.13
N PHE A 838 -27.27 -11.84 -2.60
CA PHE A 838 -28.26 -11.48 -3.61
C PHE A 838 -27.50 -10.93 -4.82
N ILE A 839 -27.67 -11.56 -5.98
CA ILE A 839 -26.91 -11.24 -7.20
C ILE A 839 -27.84 -10.72 -8.31
N ASN A 840 -27.27 -10.03 -9.28
CA ASN A 840 -27.97 -9.38 -10.41
C ASN A 840 -29.05 -8.39 -9.97
N LEU A 841 -28.86 -7.76 -8.80
CA LEU A 841 -29.82 -6.78 -8.28
C LEU A 841 -29.84 -5.50 -9.13
N PRO A 842 -30.99 -4.82 -9.26
CA PRO A 842 -31.01 -3.46 -9.78
C PRO A 842 -30.20 -2.52 -8.89
N ASN A 843 -29.65 -1.46 -9.50
CA ASN A 843 -28.81 -0.47 -8.80
C ASN A 843 -29.49 0.11 -7.53
N LYS A 844 -30.82 0.32 -7.58
CA LYS A 844 -31.64 0.66 -6.41
C LYS A 844 -32.75 -0.36 -6.23
N CYS A 845 -32.76 -1.08 -5.11
CA CYS A 845 -33.81 -2.04 -4.78
C CYS A 845 -34.10 -2.10 -3.27
N SER A 846 -35.20 -2.75 -2.90
CA SER A 846 -35.53 -3.06 -1.51
C SER A 846 -35.71 -4.56 -1.35
N ILE A 847 -34.88 -5.18 -0.52
CA ILE A 847 -34.92 -6.61 -0.23
C ILE A 847 -35.72 -6.81 1.06
N ARG A 848 -36.70 -7.71 1.05
CA ARG A 848 -37.49 -8.10 2.23
C ARG A 848 -37.33 -9.60 2.44
N ILE A 849 -36.73 -9.97 3.57
CA ILE A 849 -36.53 -11.35 4.00
C ILE A 849 -37.61 -11.64 5.06
N TYR A 850 -38.36 -12.73 4.89
CA TYR A 850 -39.51 -13.10 5.74
C TYR A 850 -39.21 -14.31 6.62
#